data_AF-B5I997-F1
#
_entry.id   AF-B5I997-F1
#
_cell.length_a   1.000
_cell.length_b   1.000
_cell.length_c   1.000
_cell.angle_alpha   90.00
_cell.angle_beta   90.00
_cell.angle_gamma   90.00
#
_symmetry.space_group_name_H-M   'P 1'
#
loop_
_entity.id
_entity.type
_entity.pdbx_description
1 polymer ?
#
loop_
_entity_poly.entity_id
_entity_poly.type
_entity_poly.pdbx_seq_one_letter_code
_entity_poly.pdbx_strand_id
1 'polypeptide(L)'
;MLRKVLVANRGEIAIRAFRAGFEVGARTVAVFPHEDRNSLHRLKADEAYEIGEPGHPVRAYLSVEEIIRAARKAGADAVYPGYGFLSENPELARACEEAGITFVGPSADILELTGNKARAVAAARAAGVPVLGSSAPSSDVDELVRAADEVGFPLFVKAVAGGGGRGMRRVEDPAQLRESIEAAAREAASAFGDSTVFLEKAVVEPRHIEVQILADGQGNVIHLYERDCSVQRRHQKVIELAPAPNLDPDLRDRICADAVRFAREIGYRNAGTVEFLLDRDGNHVFIEMNPRIQVEHTVTEEVTDVDLVQAQLRIAAGATLADLGLSQDAVRLHGAALQCRITTEDPANGFRPDTGRISAYRSPGGSGIRLDGGTTHAGTEISAHFDSMLVKLSCRGRDFTTAVNRARRAVAEFRIRGVATNIPFLQAVLDDPDFQAGNVTTSFIEQRPHLLTARHSADRGTKLLTYLADVTVNKPHGERPELIDPVSKLPRTPDIEPPAGSKQKLTELGPEGFARWLRESPTIGVTDTTFRDAHQSLLATRVRTKDMLAVAPAVARTLPELLSLECWGGATYDVALRFLAEDPWERLAALREAVPNICLQMLLRGRNTVGYTPYPTEVTDAFVQEAAETGIDIFRIFDALNDVSQMRPAIEAVRATGTSIAEVALCYTSDLSDPNERLYTLDYYLRLAEQIVDAGAHVLAVKDMAGLLRAPAAAKLVSALRREFDLPVHIHTHDTAGGQLATYLAAIQAGADAVDGAVASMAGTTSQPSLSAIVAATDHSDRPTGLDLRAVGDLEPYWESVRRVYAPFEAGLASPTGRVYDHEIPGGQLSNLRTQAVALGLGDRFEDIEAMYAAADRILGHLVKVTPSSKVVGDLALHLVGAGVTPKEFEETPDRFDIPDSVIGFLRGELGTPPGGWPEPFRSKALQGRADAKPVQELNAEDREGLEKDRRSTLNRMLFPAPTREFETHRQSYGDTSVLDSKDFFYGLRPGKEYAVDLEPGVRLLIALEAIGEADERGMRTVMSTLNGQLRPIQIRDAAVSSDIPATEKADRSNTGHVAAPFAGVVTLAVSEGDEVAAGATVATIEAMKMEASITAAKAGRVSRLAINKIQQVEGGDLLVEIA
;
A
#
# COMPACT_ATOMS: atom_id res chain seq x y z
N MET A 1 -23.84 -42.37 31.69
CA MET A 1 -23.76 -40.94 31.33
C MET A 1 -22.55 -40.32 31.99
N LEU A 2 -21.76 -39.56 31.23
CA LEU A 2 -20.63 -38.80 31.74
C LEU A 2 -21.16 -37.55 32.44
N ARG A 3 -20.74 -37.26 33.68
CA ARG A 3 -21.19 -36.08 34.43
C ARG A 3 -20.24 -34.91 34.27
N LYS A 4 -18.95 -35.17 34.05
CA LYS A 4 -17.94 -34.14 33.83
C LYS A 4 -16.91 -34.57 32.78
N VAL A 5 -16.64 -33.72 31.79
CA VAL A 5 -15.70 -33.97 30.68
C VAL A 5 -14.64 -32.89 30.65
N LEU A 6 -13.37 -33.29 30.69
CA LEU A 6 -12.25 -32.40 30.44
C LEU A 6 -11.92 -32.40 28.94
N VAL A 7 -11.73 -31.22 28.36
CA VAL A 7 -11.27 -31.10 26.98
C VAL A 7 -9.78 -30.82 26.96
N ALA A 8 -8.99 -31.78 26.49
CA ALA A 8 -7.53 -31.70 26.40
C ALA A 8 -7.11 -30.98 25.10
N ASN A 9 -7.65 -29.78 24.90
CA ASN A 9 -7.43 -28.98 23.69
C ASN A 9 -7.77 -27.50 23.95
N ARG A 10 -7.62 -26.67 22.92
CA ARG A 10 -7.86 -25.23 22.97
C ARG A 10 -8.75 -24.75 21.83
N GLY A 11 -9.06 -23.45 21.85
CA GLY A 11 -9.64 -22.74 20.71
C GLY A 11 -11.03 -23.24 20.32
N GLU A 12 -11.29 -23.32 19.01
CA GLU A 12 -12.63 -23.60 18.48
C GLU A 12 -13.15 -24.98 18.89
N ILE A 13 -12.30 -26.01 18.81
CA ILE A 13 -12.71 -27.39 19.07
C ILE A 13 -13.03 -27.63 20.54
N ALA A 14 -12.32 -26.94 21.44
CA ALA A 14 -12.66 -26.95 22.86
C ALA A 14 -14.06 -26.36 23.09
N ILE A 15 -14.37 -25.23 22.46
CA ILE A 15 -15.70 -24.61 22.56
C ILE A 15 -16.79 -25.49 21.93
N ARG A 16 -16.50 -26.12 20.79
CA ARG A 16 -17.41 -27.08 20.15
C ARG A 16 -17.73 -28.25 21.07
N ALA A 17 -16.72 -28.78 21.77
CA ALA A 17 -16.88 -29.84 22.75
C ALA A 17 -17.64 -29.37 24.00
N PHE A 18 -17.42 -28.14 24.46
CA PHE A 18 -18.19 -27.57 25.58
C PHE A 18 -19.67 -27.39 25.24
N ARG A 19 -19.98 -26.93 24.01
CA ARG A 19 -21.37 -26.86 23.51
C ARG A 19 -22.04 -28.24 23.55
N ALA A 20 -21.39 -29.26 22.98
CA ALA A 20 -21.89 -30.63 23.00
C ALA A 20 -22.04 -31.17 24.44
N GLY A 21 -21.04 -30.92 25.30
CA GLY A 21 -21.04 -31.30 26.70
C GLY A 21 -22.24 -30.74 27.46
N PHE A 22 -22.52 -29.45 27.28
CA PHE A 22 -23.69 -28.78 27.85
C PHE A 22 -25.00 -29.40 27.37
N GLU A 23 -25.13 -29.65 26.05
CA GLU A 23 -26.34 -30.21 25.44
C GLU A 23 -26.63 -31.65 25.87
N VAL A 24 -25.59 -32.45 26.19
CA VAL A 24 -25.74 -33.79 26.77
C VAL A 24 -25.82 -33.80 28.29
N GLY A 25 -25.80 -32.64 28.94
CA GLY A 25 -25.94 -32.48 30.40
C GLY A 25 -24.67 -32.74 31.22
N ALA A 26 -23.50 -32.72 30.60
CA ALA A 26 -22.20 -32.85 31.28
C ALA A 26 -21.62 -31.49 31.65
N ARG A 27 -20.97 -31.41 32.83
CA ARG A 27 -20.09 -30.28 33.16
C ARG A 27 -18.79 -30.36 32.36
N THR A 28 -18.18 -29.22 32.14
CA THR A 28 -17.06 -29.06 31.21
C THR A 28 -15.84 -28.46 31.89
N VAL A 29 -14.66 -28.98 31.55
CA VAL A 29 -13.38 -28.52 32.12
C VAL A 29 -12.43 -28.13 30.99
N ALA A 30 -11.90 -26.91 31.04
CA ALA A 30 -10.84 -26.44 30.16
C ALA A 30 -9.46 -26.60 30.82
N VAL A 31 -8.43 -26.73 30.00
CA VAL A 31 -7.02 -26.60 30.40
C VAL A 31 -6.36 -25.49 29.58
N PHE A 32 -5.43 -24.75 30.17
CA PHE A 32 -4.75 -23.66 29.47
C PHE A 32 -3.34 -23.41 30.03
N PRO A 33 -2.33 -23.11 29.21
CA PRO A 33 -1.06 -22.54 29.69
C PRO A 33 -1.19 -21.04 29.97
N HIS A 34 -0.21 -20.47 30.66
CA HIS A 34 -0.19 -19.05 31.03
C HIS A 34 -0.43 -18.10 29.83
N GLU A 35 0.13 -18.42 28.67
CA GLU A 35 0.06 -17.61 27.45
C GLU A 35 -1.36 -17.62 26.83
N ASP A 36 -2.14 -18.68 27.06
CA ASP A 36 -3.50 -18.84 26.53
C ASP A 36 -4.57 -18.42 27.57
N ARG A 37 -4.17 -17.75 28.67
CA ARG A 37 -5.07 -17.33 29.78
C ARG A 37 -6.22 -16.43 29.34
N ASN A 38 -6.05 -15.70 28.25
CA ASN A 38 -7.07 -14.80 27.68
C ASN A 38 -7.88 -15.46 26.55
N SER A 39 -7.62 -16.75 26.27
CA SER A 39 -8.35 -17.50 25.26
C SER A 39 -9.79 -17.70 25.69
N LEU A 40 -10.71 -17.37 24.80
CA LEU A 40 -12.15 -17.44 25.04
C LEU A 40 -12.62 -18.86 25.43
N HIS A 41 -11.96 -19.93 24.98
CA HIS A 41 -12.35 -21.31 25.33
C HIS A 41 -12.30 -21.53 26.85
N ARG A 42 -11.33 -20.92 27.54
CA ARG A 42 -11.22 -20.96 29.00
C ARG A 42 -12.48 -20.43 29.69
N LEU A 43 -13.07 -19.38 29.11
CA LEU A 43 -14.26 -18.70 29.63
C LEU A 43 -15.57 -19.40 29.25
N LYS A 44 -15.52 -20.45 28.42
CA LYS A 44 -16.69 -21.20 27.95
C LYS A 44 -16.91 -22.53 28.69
N ALA A 45 -15.92 -23.03 29.41
CA ALA A 45 -16.07 -24.18 30.30
C ALA A 45 -16.63 -23.77 31.67
N ASP A 46 -17.19 -24.74 32.41
CA ASP A 46 -17.66 -24.52 33.79
C ASP A 46 -16.48 -24.31 34.77
N GLU A 47 -15.36 -24.98 34.53
CA GLU A 47 -14.14 -24.90 35.33
C GLU A 47 -12.91 -24.88 34.39
N ALA A 48 -11.80 -24.26 34.81
CA ALA A 48 -10.57 -24.21 34.02
C ALA A 48 -9.33 -24.36 34.90
N TYR A 49 -8.33 -25.10 34.42
CA TYR A 49 -7.09 -25.39 35.15
C TYR A 49 -5.86 -25.03 34.34
N GLU A 50 -4.95 -24.29 34.98
CA GLU A 50 -3.66 -23.96 34.38
C GLU A 50 -2.75 -25.20 34.32
N ILE A 51 -2.06 -25.36 33.18
CA ILE A 51 -1.15 -26.49 32.88
C ILE A 51 0.21 -25.99 32.41
N GLY A 52 1.26 -26.74 32.72
CA GLY A 52 2.62 -26.46 32.30
C GLY A 52 3.28 -25.25 32.98
N GLU A 53 4.42 -24.81 32.42
CA GLU A 53 5.22 -23.70 32.93
C GLU A 53 5.18 -22.50 31.94
N PRO A 54 5.20 -21.24 32.42
CA PRO A 54 5.27 -20.07 31.56
C PRO A 54 6.48 -20.12 30.61
N GLY A 55 6.27 -19.73 29.36
CA GLY A 55 7.27 -19.76 28.28
C GLY A 55 7.16 -20.96 27.34
N HIS A 56 6.39 -22.00 27.70
CA HIS A 56 6.30 -23.26 26.93
C HIS A 56 4.84 -23.66 26.60
N PRO A 57 4.07 -22.80 25.92
CA PRO A 57 2.63 -23.00 25.76
C PRO A 57 2.23 -24.24 24.94
N VAL A 58 2.99 -24.60 23.90
CA VAL A 58 2.68 -25.77 23.07
C VAL A 58 2.99 -27.06 23.84
N ARG A 59 4.15 -27.10 24.50
CA ARG A 59 4.58 -28.23 25.32
C ARG A 59 3.59 -28.55 26.44
N ALA A 60 2.98 -27.53 27.04
CA ALA A 60 1.96 -27.71 28.06
C ALA A 60 0.77 -28.55 27.56
N TYR A 61 0.22 -28.23 26.38
CA TYR A 61 -0.87 -29.00 25.78
C TYR A 61 -0.46 -30.40 25.30
N LEU A 62 0.83 -30.65 25.09
CA LEU A 62 1.38 -31.96 24.72
C LEU A 62 1.77 -32.82 25.94
N SER A 63 1.62 -32.33 27.17
CA SER A 63 2.00 -33.07 28.37
C SER A 63 0.87 -33.98 28.85
N VAL A 64 1.02 -35.29 28.65
CA VAL A 64 0.08 -36.30 29.17
C VAL A 64 -0.06 -36.21 30.68
N GLU A 65 1.05 -36.02 31.40
CA GLU A 65 1.06 -35.88 32.86
C GLU A 65 0.20 -34.71 33.34
N GLU A 66 0.34 -33.54 32.70
CA GLU A 66 -0.42 -32.34 33.07
C GLU A 66 -1.91 -32.49 32.79
N ILE A 67 -2.28 -33.11 31.65
CA ILE A 67 -3.69 -33.37 31.32
C ILE A 67 -4.31 -34.33 32.33
N ILE A 68 -3.64 -35.43 32.68
CA ILE A 68 -4.14 -36.39 33.67
C ILE A 68 -4.20 -35.76 35.08
N ARG A 69 -3.20 -34.95 35.45
CA ARG A 69 -3.21 -34.17 36.70
C ARG A 69 -4.44 -33.27 36.77
N ALA A 70 -4.70 -32.51 35.71
CA ALA A 70 -5.87 -31.62 35.63
C ALA A 70 -7.19 -32.41 35.69
N ALA A 71 -7.29 -33.52 34.96
CA ALA A 71 -8.49 -34.36 34.92
C ALA A 71 -8.82 -34.97 36.30
N ARG A 72 -7.80 -35.49 37.00
CA ARG A 72 -7.93 -36.01 38.37
C ARG A 72 -8.32 -34.91 39.35
N LYS A 73 -7.66 -33.74 39.28
CA LYS A 73 -7.94 -32.59 40.15
C LYS A 73 -9.37 -32.06 39.96
N ALA A 74 -9.87 -32.05 38.73
CA ALA A 74 -11.22 -31.61 38.39
C ALA A 74 -12.30 -32.67 38.71
N GLY A 75 -11.92 -33.93 38.92
CA GLY A 75 -12.84 -35.06 39.04
C GLY A 75 -13.59 -35.32 37.73
N ALA A 76 -12.89 -35.24 36.59
CA ALA A 76 -13.49 -35.53 35.28
C ALA A 76 -13.73 -37.03 35.10
N ASP A 77 -14.91 -37.41 34.59
CA ASP A 77 -15.22 -38.81 34.25
C ASP A 77 -14.61 -39.20 32.88
N ALA A 78 -14.32 -38.21 32.03
CA ALA A 78 -13.76 -38.42 30.70
C ALA A 78 -12.82 -37.29 30.24
N VAL A 79 -11.92 -37.64 29.31
CA VAL A 79 -11.08 -36.70 28.56
C VAL A 79 -11.47 -36.76 27.09
N TYR A 80 -11.90 -35.62 26.54
CA TYR A 80 -12.12 -35.41 25.12
C TYR A 80 -10.89 -34.71 24.51
N PRO A 81 -10.16 -35.35 23.60
CA PRO A 81 -8.92 -34.76 23.10
C PRO A 81 -9.12 -33.81 21.90
N GLY A 82 -10.30 -33.78 21.28
CA GLY A 82 -10.54 -33.00 20.07
C GLY A 82 -9.68 -33.49 18.90
N TYR A 83 -8.97 -32.56 18.25
CA TYR A 83 -8.03 -32.86 17.15
C TYR A 83 -6.68 -32.15 17.34
N GLY A 84 -5.62 -32.71 16.76
CA GLY A 84 -4.26 -32.23 17.01
C GLY A 84 -3.83 -32.43 18.47
N PHE A 85 -2.66 -31.91 18.83
CA PHE A 85 -2.04 -32.17 20.14
C PHE A 85 -2.00 -33.67 20.46
N LEU A 86 -2.68 -34.10 21.52
CA LEU A 86 -2.66 -35.48 22.03
C LEU A 86 -3.80 -36.36 21.50
N SER A 87 -4.57 -35.91 20.51
CA SER A 87 -5.74 -36.63 20.00
C SER A 87 -5.45 -37.98 19.36
N GLU A 88 -4.23 -38.18 18.88
CA GLU A 88 -3.78 -39.44 18.29
C GLU A 88 -2.70 -40.12 19.14
N ASN A 89 -2.46 -39.60 20.36
CA ASN A 89 -1.39 -40.09 21.22
C ASN A 89 -1.89 -41.31 22.03
N PRO A 90 -1.33 -42.51 21.83
CA PRO A 90 -1.77 -43.72 22.53
C PRO A 90 -1.44 -43.70 24.02
N GLU A 91 -0.41 -42.95 24.45
CA GLU A 91 -0.04 -42.82 25.86
C GLU A 91 -1.10 -42.07 26.66
N LEU A 92 -1.73 -41.04 26.08
CA LEU A 92 -2.85 -40.35 26.73
C LEU A 92 -4.04 -41.29 26.94
N ALA A 93 -4.37 -42.11 25.94
CA ALA A 93 -5.46 -43.07 26.05
C ALA A 93 -5.18 -44.13 27.14
N ARG A 94 -3.95 -44.67 27.20
CA ARG A 94 -3.51 -45.58 28.27
C ARG A 94 -3.54 -44.91 29.64
N ALA A 95 -3.00 -43.71 29.75
CA ALA A 95 -2.98 -42.98 31.02
C ALA A 95 -4.39 -42.64 31.52
N CYS A 96 -5.35 -42.38 30.63
CA CYS A 96 -6.76 -42.24 30.98
C CYS A 96 -7.31 -43.56 31.54
N GLU A 97 -7.08 -44.69 30.87
CA GLU A 97 -7.51 -46.02 31.32
C GLU A 97 -6.93 -46.38 32.70
N GLU A 98 -5.62 -46.20 32.89
CA GLU A 98 -4.92 -46.40 34.16
C GLU A 98 -5.43 -45.49 35.28
N ALA A 99 -5.92 -44.29 34.93
CA ALA A 99 -6.50 -43.34 35.88
C ALA A 99 -8.01 -43.58 36.14
N GLY A 100 -8.64 -44.55 35.46
CA GLY A 100 -10.09 -44.76 35.55
C GLY A 100 -10.92 -43.66 34.90
N ILE A 101 -10.34 -42.94 33.93
CA ILE A 101 -10.95 -41.83 33.19
C ILE A 101 -11.27 -42.32 31.77
N THR A 102 -12.48 -42.06 31.27
CA THR A 102 -12.85 -42.50 29.92
C THR A 102 -12.17 -41.63 28.86
N PHE A 103 -11.37 -42.24 27.98
CA PHE A 103 -10.87 -41.56 26.79
C PHE A 103 -11.97 -41.51 25.72
N VAL A 104 -12.34 -40.31 25.26
CA VAL A 104 -13.37 -40.14 24.23
C VAL A 104 -12.75 -40.27 22.85
N GLY A 105 -12.52 -41.52 22.44
CA GLY A 105 -11.91 -41.87 21.16
C GLY A 105 -11.79 -43.40 21.02
N PRO A 106 -11.02 -43.89 20.04
CA PRO A 106 -10.68 -45.31 19.94
C PRO A 106 -9.69 -45.74 21.04
N SER A 107 -9.45 -47.05 21.17
CA SER A 107 -8.51 -47.59 22.17
C SER A 107 -7.05 -47.27 21.81
N ALA A 108 -6.15 -47.36 22.80
CA ALA A 108 -4.72 -47.15 22.60
C ALA A 108 -4.12 -48.07 21.52
N ASP A 109 -4.56 -49.33 21.45
CA ASP A 109 -4.08 -50.29 20.44
C ASP A 109 -4.49 -49.88 19.02
N ILE A 110 -5.68 -49.30 18.86
CA ILE A 110 -6.15 -48.76 17.57
C ILE A 110 -5.36 -47.51 17.21
N LEU A 111 -5.08 -46.62 18.18
CA LEU A 111 -4.23 -45.44 17.98
C LEU A 111 -2.81 -45.85 17.53
N GLU A 112 -2.21 -46.87 18.13
CA GLU A 112 -0.91 -47.39 17.70
C GLU A 112 -0.94 -48.04 16.31
N LEU A 113 -2.01 -48.78 16.00
CA LEU A 113 -2.17 -49.41 14.69
C LEU A 113 -2.31 -48.36 13.59
N THR A 114 -3.15 -47.36 13.80
CA THR A 114 -3.46 -46.31 12.81
C THR A 114 -2.37 -45.25 12.71
N GLY A 115 -1.65 -44.94 13.80
CA GLY A 115 -0.49 -44.06 13.80
C GLY A 115 0.74 -44.63 13.07
N ASN A 116 0.77 -45.94 12.83
CA ASN A 116 1.81 -46.58 12.02
C ASN A 116 1.31 -46.84 10.59
N LYS A 117 1.76 -46.00 9.64
CA LYS A 117 1.32 -46.05 8.23
C LYS A 117 1.50 -47.43 7.59
N ALA A 118 2.60 -48.13 7.84
CA ALA A 118 2.84 -49.46 7.28
C ALA A 118 1.83 -50.50 7.82
N ARG A 119 1.51 -50.44 9.12
CA ARG A 119 0.50 -51.31 9.74
C ARG A 119 -0.92 -50.98 9.26
N ALA A 120 -1.25 -49.70 9.13
CA ALA A 120 -2.53 -49.25 8.59
C ALA A 120 -2.74 -49.71 7.13
N VAL A 121 -1.73 -49.57 6.28
CA VAL A 121 -1.76 -50.05 4.89
C VAL A 121 -1.87 -51.58 4.81
N ALA A 122 -1.17 -52.31 5.68
CA ALA A 122 -1.29 -53.77 5.75
C ALA A 122 -2.71 -54.19 6.17
N ALA A 123 -3.32 -53.50 7.14
CA ALA A 123 -4.70 -53.73 7.55
C ALA A 123 -5.71 -53.37 6.45
N ALA A 124 -5.50 -52.27 5.71
CA ALA A 124 -6.32 -51.91 4.56
C ALA A 124 -6.26 -52.97 3.46
N ARG A 125 -5.07 -53.49 3.17
CA ARG A 125 -4.88 -54.59 2.22
C ARG A 125 -5.58 -55.87 2.69
N ALA A 126 -5.50 -56.21 3.98
CA ALA A 126 -6.19 -57.36 4.55
C ALA A 126 -7.73 -57.22 4.48
N ALA A 127 -8.26 -56.01 4.67
CA ALA A 127 -9.67 -55.67 4.51
C ALA A 127 -10.16 -55.64 3.03
N GLY A 128 -9.27 -55.91 2.07
CA GLY A 128 -9.58 -55.84 0.64
C GLY A 128 -9.85 -54.41 0.16
N VAL A 129 -9.27 -53.40 0.82
CA VAL A 129 -9.33 -52.00 0.39
C VAL A 129 -8.12 -51.71 -0.51
N PRO A 130 -8.30 -51.04 -1.67
CA PRO A 130 -7.19 -50.69 -2.55
C PRO A 130 -6.16 -49.81 -1.84
N VAL A 131 -4.88 -50.09 -2.04
CA VAL A 131 -3.75 -49.33 -1.47
C VAL A 131 -2.75 -48.98 -2.57
N LEU A 132 -1.91 -47.97 -2.35
CA LEU A 132 -0.84 -47.61 -3.29
C LEU A 132 0.15 -48.77 -3.48
N GLY A 133 0.63 -48.91 -4.71
CA GLY A 133 1.77 -49.77 -5.01
C GLY A 133 3.04 -49.14 -4.47
N SER A 134 3.80 -49.89 -3.67
CA SER A 134 5.06 -49.43 -3.07
C SER A 134 6.13 -50.52 -3.13
N SER A 135 7.40 -50.12 -3.23
CA SER A 135 8.53 -51.02 -3.05
C SER A 135 8.72 -51.37 -1.57
N ALA A 136 9.52 -52.41 -1.29
CA ALA A 136 10.10 -52.56 0.04
C ALA A 136 11.03 -51.36 0.33
N PRO A 137 11.13 -50.90 1.59
CA PRO A 137 12.15 -49.93 1.96
C PRO A 137 13.55 -50.51 1.82
N SER A 138 14.46 -49.74 1.25
CA SER A 138 15.86 -50.14 1.09
C SER A 138 16.80 -48.93 1.15
N SER A 139 18.04 -49.19 1.53
CA SER A 139 19.15 -48.24 1.38
C SER A 139 19.95 -48.50 0.09
N ASP A 140 19.64 -49.57 -0.66
CA ASP A 140 20.26 -49.93 -1.93
C ASP A 140 19.54 -49.24 -3.09
N VAL A 141 20.25 -48.32 -3.74
CA VAL A 141 19.74 -47.56 -4.89
C VAL A 141 19.42 -48.47 -6.08
N ASP A 142 20.22 -49.52 -6.32
CA ASP A 142 20.03 -50.42 -7.47
C ASP A 142 18.85 -51.37 -7.26
N GLU A 143 18.52 -51.70 -6.01
CA GLU A 143 17.30 -52.42 -5.64
C GLU A 143 16.05 -51.57 -5.92
N LEU A 144 16.07 -50.31 -5.47
CA LEU A 144 14.95 -49.38 -5.67
C LEU A 144 14.74 -49.04 -7.15
N VAL A 145 15.81 -48.84 -7.92
CA VAL A 145 15.70 -48.60 -9.37
C VAL A 145 15.04 -49.79 -10.09
N ARG A 146 15.33 -51.03 -9.69
CA ARG A 146 14.64 -52.22 -10.24
C ARG A 146 13.19 -52.31 -9.79
N ALA A 147 12.91 -51.98 -8.53
CA ALA A 147 11.55 -51.98 -8.00
C ALA A 147 10.63 -50.93 -8.68
N ALA A 148 11.21 -49.88 -9.28
CA ALA A 148 10.45 -48.84 -9.97
C ALA A 148 9.67 -49.36 -11.19
N ASP A 149 10.16 -50.39 -11.88
CA ASP A 149 9.45 -51.00 -13.01
C ASP A 149 8.14 -51.67 -12.57
N GLU A 150 8.10 -52.21 -11.35
CA GLU A 150 6.91 -52.83 -10.75
C GLU A 150 5.94 -51.78 -10.16
N VAL A 151 6.46 -50.66 -9.63
CA VAL A 151 5.64 -49.56 -9.09
C VAL A 151 5.01 -48.71 -10.20
N GLY A 152 5.77 -48.44 -11.26
CA GLY A 152 5.38 -47.60 -12.40
C GLY A 152 5.50 -46.10 -12.14
N PHE A 153 5.77 -45.34 -13.21
CA PHE A 153 5.87 -43.87 -13.18
C PHE A 153 4.52 -43.18 -13.47
N PRO A 154 4.29 -41.96 -12.96
CA PRO A 154 5.16 -41.23 -12.03
C PRO A 154 5.11 -41.84 -10.63
N LEU A 155 6.20 -41.68 -9.87
CA LEU A 155 6.35 -42.22 -8.52
C LEU A 155 6.96 -41.19 -7.56
N PHE A 156 6.78 -41.42 -6.26
CA PHE A 156 7.48 -40.70 -5.21
C PHE A 156 8.61 -41.56 -4.65
N VAL A 157 9.78 -40.97 -4.48
CA VAL A 157 10.80 -41.45 -3.55
C VAL A 157 10.46 -40.87 -2.18
N LYS A 158 10.33 -41.69 -1.14
CA LYS A 158 9.99 -41.26 0.23
C LYS A 158 10.93 -41.89 1.25
N ALA A 159 11.40 -41.09 2.21
CA ALA A 159 12.14 -41.58 3.37
C ALA A 159 11.24 -42.36 4.34
N VAL A 160 11.76 -43.45 4.93
CA VAL A 160 11.02 -44.26 5.93
C VAL A 160 10.75 -43.47 7.21
N ALA A 161 11.75 -42.74 7.68
CA ALA A 161 11.66 -41.88 8.86
C ALA A 161 11.16 -40.44 8.55
N GLY A 162 10.72 -40.18 7.30
CA GLY A 162 10.37 -38.85 6.83
C GLY A 162 9.00 -38.36 7.31
N GLY A 163 8.97 -37.16 7.92
CA GLY A 163 7.74 -36.45 8.30
C GLY A 163 7.69 -35.03 7.74
N GLY A 164 6.48 -34.50 7.50
CA GLY A 164 6.28 -33.09 7.11
C GLY A 164 6.75 -32.71 5.70
N GLY A 165 6.84 -33.67 4.77
CA GLY A 165 7.24 -33.41 3.38
C GLY A 165 8.75 -33.31 3.14
N ARG A 166 9.58 -33.60 4.16
CA ARG A 166 11.04 -33.68 4.04
C ARG A 166 11.46 -35.09 3.62
N GLY A 167 12.44 -35.20 2.72
CA GLY A 167 12.86 -36.50 2.17
C GLY A 167 11.84 -37.16 1.24
N MET A 168 10.98 -36.39 0.55
CA MET A 168 10.11 -36.88 -0.51
C MET A 168 10.34 -36.17 -1.84
N ARG A 169 10.37 -36.90 -2.95
CA ARG A 169 10.58 -36.34 -4.30
C ARG A 169 9.70 -37.05 -5.32
N ARG A 170 8.97 -36.28 -6.13
CA ARG A 170 8.24 -36.79 -7.29
C ARG A 170 9.21 -37.02 -8.43
N VAL A 171 9.12 -38.19 -9.07
CA VAL A 171 9.92 -38.58 -10.23
C VAL A 171 8.95 -38.98 -11.33
N GLU A 172 9.02 -38.28 -12.46
CA GLU A 172 8.21 -38.57 -13.65
C GLU A 172 9.02 -39.30 -14.71
N ASP A 173 10.29 -38.93 -14.87
CA ASP A 173 11.20 -39.52 -15.84
C ASP A 173 12.10 -40.57 -15.15
N PRO A 174 12.13 -41.83 -15.63
CA PRO A 174 13.06 -42.85 -15.16
C PRO A 174 14.53 -42.40 -15.10
N ALA A 175 14.96 -41.50 -16.00
CA ALA A 175 16.34 -40.97 -16.01
C ALA A 175 16.70 -40.20 -14.73
N GLN A 176 15.72 -39.63 -14.05
CA GLN A 176 15.90 -38.81 -12.83
C GLN A 176 15.79 -39.63 -11.53
N LEU A 177 15.42 -40.93 -11.63
CA LEU A 177 15.13 -41.76 -10.47
C LEU A 177 16.34 -41.96 -9.55
N ARG A 178 17.49 -42.34 -10.12
CA ARG A 178 18.71 -42.63 -9.35
C ARG A 178 19.14 -41.42 -8.52
N GLU A 179 19.25 -40.26 -9.16
CA GLU A 179 19.64 -39.02 -8.49
C GLU A 179 18.64 -38.63 -7.39
N SER A 180 17.34 -38.81 -7.65
CA SER A 180 16.28 -38.53 -6.68
C SER A 180 16.33 -39.45 -5.45
N ILE A 181 16.63 -40.74 -5.64
CA ILE A 181 16.86 -41.71 -4.55
C ILE A 181 18.06 -41.29 -3.71
N GLU A 182 19.20 -41.00 -4.34
CA GLU A 182 20.44 -40.59 -3.64
C GLU A 182 20.28 -39.26 -2.90
N ALA A 183 19.54 -38.31 -3.47
CA ALA A 183 19.23 -37.05 -2.83
C ALA A 183 18.32 -37.23 -1.61
N ALA A 184 17.22 -37.98 -1.76
CA ALA A 184 16.29 -38.25 -0.66
C ALA A 184 16.95 -39.05 0.47
N ALA A 185 17.78 -40.05 0.14
CA ALA A 185 18.53 -40.84 1.12
C ALA A 185 19.56 -40.01 1.89
N ARG A 186 20.28 -39.08 1.24
CA ARG A 186 21.20 -38.13 1.91
C ARG A 186 20.45 -37.18 2.83
N GLU A 187 19.33 -36.66 2.37
CA GLU A 187 18.48 -35.77 3.17
C GLU A 187 17.93 -36.51 4.41
N ALA A 188 17.47 -37.76 4.22
CA ALA A 188 16.99 -38.60 5.30
C ALA A 188 18.08 -38.96 6.32
N ALA A 189 19.28 -39.31 5.85
CA ALA A 189 20.43 -39.58 6.70
C ALA A 189 20.84 -38.35 7.53
N SER A 190 20.88 -37.17 6.90
CA SER A 190 21.24 -35.91 7.57
C SER A 190 20.18 -35.45 8.56
N ALA A 191 18.90 -35.70 8.29
CA ALA A 191 17.81 -35.18 9.10
C ALA A 191 17.35 -36.16 10.20
N PHE A 192 17.42 -37.47 9.94
CA PHE A 192 16.80 -38.51 10.76
C PHE A 192 17.77 -39.65 11.13
N GLY A 193 19.02 -39.61 10.66
CA GLY A 193 20.01 -40.66 10.95
C GLY A 193 19.76 -42.00 10.23
N ASP A 194 18.76 -42.06 9.35
CA ASP A 194 18.37 -43.25 8.60
C ASP A 194 18.29 -42.91 7.10
N SER A 195 19.11 -43.57 6.28
CA SER A 195 19.15 -43.37 4.82
C SER A 195 18.13 -44.23 4.05
N THR A 196 17.28 -44.98 4.74
CA THR A 196 16.32 -45.89 4.11
C THR A 196 15.18 -45.12 3.43
N VAL A 197 14.94 -45.42 2.16
CA VAL A 197 13.85 -44.84 1.36
C VAL A 197 13.04 -45.95 0.69
N PHE A 198 11.84 -45.63 0.23
CA PHE A 198 10.97 -46.52 -0.56
C PHE A 198 10.36 -45.76 -1.73
N LEU A 199 9.92 -46.49 -2.75
CA LEU A 199 9.18 -45.96 -3.88
C LEU A 199 7.69 -46.19 -3.67
N GLU A 200 6.88 -45.20 -3.99
CA GLU A 200 5.42 -45.30 -3.94
C GLU A 200 4.81 -44.66 -5.19
N LYS A 201 3.82 -45.32 -5.78
CA LYS A 201 3.16 -44.80 -7.00
C LYS A 201 2.59 -43.41 -6.73
N ALA A 202 2.87 -42.45 -7.60
CA ALA A 202 2.30 -41.10 -7.49
C ALA A 202 0.94 -41.07 -8.17
N VAL A 203 -0.07 -40.60 -7.45
CA VAL A 203 -1.36 -40.27 -8.08
C VAL A 203 -1.26 -38.86 -8.63
N VAL A 204 -1.52 -38.69 -9.93
CA VAL A 204 -1.40 -37.40 -10.62
C VAL A 204 -2.72 -36.63 -10.48
N GLU A 205 -2.64 -35.39 -9.99
CA GLU A 205 -3.78 -34.49 -9.81
C GLU A 205 -4.99 -35.16 -9.13
N PRO A 206 -4.80 -35.89 -8.00
CA PRO A 206 -5.88 -36.62 -7.37
C PRO A 206 -6.89 -35.67 -6.75
N ARG A 207 -8.09 -36.19 -6.55
CA ARG A 207 -9.00 -35.70 -5.53
C ARG A 207 -8.65 -36.36 -4.19
N HIS A 208 -8.62 -35.57 -3.13
CA HIS A 208 -8.51 -36.08 -1.77
C HIS A 208 -9.93 -36.28 -1.23
N ILE A 209 -10.38 -37.53 -1.19
CA ILE A 209 -11.72 -37.91 -0.73
C ILE A 209 -11.59 -38.61 0.62
N GLU A 210 -12.40 -38.23 1.59
CA GLU A 210 -12.35 -38.85 2.91
C GLU A 210 -13.74 -39.22 3.41
N VAL A 211 -13.86 -40.31 4.16
CA VAL A 211 -15.15 -40.85 4.61
C VAL A 211 -15.25 -40.76 6.12
N GLN A 212 -16.32 -40.12 6.60
CA GLN A 212 -16.63 -40.06 8.02
C GLN A 212 -17.15 -41.39 8.53
N ILE A 213 -16.48 -41.97 9.51
CA ILE A 213 -16.90 -43.18 10.22
C ILE A 213 -17.43 -42.84 11.61
N LEU A 214 -18.47 -43.56 12.03
CA LEU A 214 -18.95 -43.61 13.40
C LEU A 214 -19.16 -45.06 13.81
N ALA A 215 -18.54 -45.48 14.91
CA ALA A 215 -18.60 -46.86 15.41
C ALA A 215 -18.89 -46.93 16.91
N ASP A 216 -19.73 -47.86 17.34
CA ASP A 216 -20.06 -48.05 18.76
C ASP A 216 -19.25 -49.16 19.44
N GLY A 217 -19.49 -49.38 20.73
CA GLY A 217 -18.80 -50.43 21.51
C GLY A 217 -19.26 -51.86 21.23
N GLN A 218 -20.25 -52.09 20.36
CA GLN A 218 -20.75 -53.42 19.99
C GLN A 218 -20.22 -53.88 18.61
N GLY A 219 -19.36 -53.09 17.97
CA GLY A 219 -18.82 -53.38 16.64
C GLY A 219 -19.73 -52.92 15.49
N ASN A 220 -20.78 -52.14 15.77
CA ASN A 220 -21.57 -51.53 14.70
C ASN A 220 -20.78 -50.34 14.12
N VAL A 221 -20.72 -50.28 12.79
CA VAL A 221 -20.00 -49.24 12.04
C VAL A 221 -20.88 -48.73 10.90
N ILE A 222 -21.03 -47.41 10.83
CA ILE A 222 -21.69 -46.68 9.74
C ILE A 222 -20.77 -45.60 9.16
N HIS A 223 -21.03 -45.19 7.92
CA HIS A 223 -20.46 -43.98 7.35
C HIS A 223 -21.47 -42.83 7.32
N LEU A 224 -20.99 -41.59 7.48
CA LEU A 224 -21.76 -40.36 7.29
C LEU A 224 -21.35 -39.67 5.97
N TYR A 225 -21.27 -40.48 4.92
CA TYR A 225 -20.80 -40.09 3.58
C TYR A 225 -19.36 -39.55 3.56
N GLU A 226 -18.97 -39.02 2.41
CA GLU A 226 -17.65 -38.50 2.10
C GLU A 226 -17.57 -36.97 2.14
N ARG A 227 -16.35 -36.48 2.26
CA ARG A 227 -15.96 -35.08 2.04
C ARG A 227 -14.90 -35.02 0.95
N ASP A 228 -14.92 -33.93 0.19
CA ASP A 228 -13.86 -33.57 -0.75
C ASP A 228 -12.97 -32.50 -0.11
N CYS A 229 -11.73 -32.86 0.14
CA CYS A 229 -10.71 -32.02 0.75
C CYS A 229 -9.59 -31.69 -0.24
N SER A 230 -9.87 -31.72 -1.54
CA SER A 230 -8.87 -31.54 -2.61
C SER A 230 -8.32 -30.12 -2.68
N VAL A 231 -9.03 -29.11 -2.18
CA VAL A 231 -8.53 -27.72 -2.21
C VAL A 231 -7.47 -27.56 -1.14
N GLN A 232 -6.21 -27.74 -1.54
CA GLN A 232 -5.05 -27.79 -0.66
C GLN A 232 -3.93 -26.86 -1.10
N ARG A 233 -3.16 -26.36 -0.13
CA ARG A 233 -1.90 -25.65 -0.36
C ARG A 233 -0.79 -26.36 0.40
N ARG A 234 0.27 -26.79 -0.31
CA ARG A 234 1.39 -27.55 0.29
C ARG A 234 0.90 -28.72 1.16
N HIS A 235 -0.07 -29.48 0.65
CA HIS A 235 -0.72 -30.60 1.34
C HIS A 235 -1.54 -30.25 2.59
N GLN A 236 -1.83 -28.97 2.84
CA GLN A 236 -2.73 -28.52 3.90
C GLN A 236 -4.12 -28.19 3.32
N LYS A 237 -5.17 -28.72 3.94
CA LYS A 237 -6.57 -28.47 3.57
C LYS A 237 -6.96 -27.01 3.83
N VAL A 238 -7.60 -26.38 2.83
CA VAL A 238 -8.00 -24.96 2.86
C VAL A 238 -9.52 -24.82 2.84
N ILE A 239 -10.17 -25.53 1.91
CA ILE A 239 -11.63 -25.57 1.75
C ILE A 239 -12.04 -27.03 1.66
N GLU A 240 -13.06 -27.41 2.43
CA GLU A 240 -13.60 -28.77 2.46
C GLU A 240 -15.08 -28.76 2.07
N LEU A 241 -15.51 -29.75 1.29
CA LEU A 241 -16.84 -29.84 0.70
C LEU A 241 -17.53 -31.13 1.16
N ALA A 242 -18.84 -31.09 1.39
CA ALA A 242 -19.66 -32.28 1.62
C ALA A 242 -21.03 -32.15 0.91
N PRO A 243 -21.52 -33.20 0.22
CA PRO A 243 -20.74 -34.33 -0.27
C PRO A 243 -19.72 -33.88 -1.33
N ALA A 244 -18.92 -34.79 -1.86
CA ALA A 244 -17.97 -34.51 -2.93
C ALA A 244 -18.71 -34.10 -4.24
N PRO A 245 -18.48 -32.90 -4.80
CA PRO A 245 -19.14 -32.48 -6.04
C PRO A 245 -18.79 -33.39 -7.21
N ASN A 246 -19.72 -33.62 -8.13
CA ASN A 246 -19.50 -34.41 -9.35
C ASN A 246 -18.90 -35.82 -9.12
N LEU A 247 -19.04 -36.38 -7.92
CA LEU A 247 -18.65 -37.77 -7.65
C LEU A 247 -19.79 -38.69 -8.06
N ASP A 248 -19.47 -39.67 -8.91
CA ASP A 248 -20.41 -40.70 -9.33
C ASP A 248 -20.99 -41.44 -8.11
N PRO A 249 -22.32 -41.60 -7.99
CA PRO A 249 -22.94 -42.25 -6.83
C PRO A 249 -22.46 -43.67 -6.57
N ASP A 250 -22.23 -44.48 -7.62
CA ASP A 250 -21.76 -45.86 -7.44
C ASP A 250 -20.31 -45.87 -6.95
N LEU A 251 -19.49 -44.92 -7.41
CA LEU A 251 -18.13 -44.74 -6.89
C LEU A 251 -18.13 -44.27 -5.43
N ARG A 252 -19.01 -43.32 -5.07
CA ARG A 252 -19.20 -42.89 -3.68
C ARG A 252 -19.52 -44.08 -2.78
N ASP A 253 -20.48 -44.91 -3.19
CA ASP A 253 -20.91 -46.07 -2.41
C ASP A 253 -19.78 -47.08 -2.24
N ARG A 254 -18.95 -47.29 -3.28
CA ARG A 254 -17.74 -48.12 -3.16
C ARG A 254 -16.73 -47.55 -2.16
N ILE A 255 -16.38 -46.28 -2.26
CA ILE A 255 -15.42 -45.62 -1.35
C ILE A 255 -15.94 -45.69 0.11
N CYS A 256 -17.22 -45.41 0.31
CA CYS A 256 -17.85 -45.48 1.63
C CYS A 256 -17.87 -46.90 2.19
N ALA A 257 -18.21 -47.90 1.37
CA ALA A 257 -18.21 -49.31 1.77
C ALA A 257 -16.79 -49.78 2.12
N ASP A 258 -15.78 -49.35 1.39
CA ASP A 258 -14.36 -49.66 1.66
C ASP A 258 -13.92 -49.09 3.01
N ALA A 259 -14.28 -47.84 3.30
CA ALA A 259 -14.00 -47.22 4.60
C ALA A 259 -14.67 -47.98 5.77
N VAL A 260 -15.93 -48.41 5.60
CA VAL A 260 -16.63 -49.22 6.61
C VAL A 260 -15.99 -50.60 6.77
N ARG A 261 -15.57 -51.26 5.69
CA ARG A 261 -14.86 -52.55 5.76
C ARG A 261 -13.55 -52.41 6.53
N PHE A 262 -12.76 -51.39 6.21
CA PHE A 262 -11.51 -51.11 6.94
C PHE A 262 -11.75 -50.87 8.42
N ALA A 263 -12.72 -50.00 8.76
CA ALA A 263 -13.04 -49.71 10.16
C ALA A 263 -13.54 -50.95 10.93
N ARG A 264 -14.27 -51.86 10.27
CA ARG A 264 -14.67 -53.15 10.88
C ARG A 264 -13.48 -54.08 11.09
N GLU A 265 -12.58 -54.19 10.12
CA GLU A 265 -11.39 -55.06 10.19
C GLU A 265 -10.51 -54.72 11.40
N ILE A 266 -10.32 -53.43 11.67
CA ILE A 266 -9.48 -52.98 12.80
C ILE A 266 -10.25 -52.89 14.13
N GLY A 267 -11.54 -53.27 14.16
CA GLY A 267 -12.39 -53.15 15.35
C GLY A 267 -12.57 -51.71 15.83
N TYR A 268 -12.71 -50.76 14.90
CA TYR A 268 -12.75 -49.34 15.22
C TYR A 268 -13.89 -48.95 16.16
N ARG A 269 -13.67 -47.91 16.98
CA ARG A 269 -14.67 -47.34 17.91
C ARG A 269 -14.62 -45.82 17.87
N ASN A 270 -15.76 -45.19 18.14
CA ASN A 270 -15.98 -43.74 18.17
C ASN A 270 -15.97 -43.12 16.75
N ALA A 271 -15.77 -41.81 16.63
CA ALA A 271 -15.66 -41.15 15.33
C ALA A 271 -14.22 -41.27 14.78
N GLY A 272 -14.09 -41.40 13.47
CA GLY A 272 -12.81 -41.40 12.75
C GLY A 272 -13.03 -41.13 11.28
N THR A 273 -11.96 -40.88 10.54
CA THR A 273 -12.05 -40.62 9.10
C THR A 273 -11.06 -41.50 8.34
N VAL A 274 -11.52 -42.14 7.28
CA VAL A 274 -10.68 -42.89 6.35
C VAL A 274 -10.42 -42.03 5.11
N GLU A 275 -9.16 -41.77 4.79
CA GLU A 275 -8.76 -40.90 3.68
C GLU A 275 -8.32 -41.70 2.44
N PHE A 276 -8.68 -41.20 1.25
CA PHE A 276 -8.41 -41.80 -0.05
C PHE A 276 -7.88 -40.76 -1.05
N LEU A 277 -6.97 -41.18 -1.92
CA LEU A 277 -6.69 -40.45 -3.16
C LEU A 277 -7.53 -41.07 -4.27
N LEU A 278 -8.26 -40.24 -5.02
CA LEU A 278 -9.06 -40.63 -6.17
C LEU A 278 -8.45 -40.04 -7.43
N ASP A 279 -8.09 -40.89 -8.39
CA ASP A 279 -7.58 -40.46 -9.70
C ASP A 279 -8.71 -40.10 -10.68
N ARG A 280 -8.33 -39.63 -11.88
CA ARG A 280 -9.26 -39.23 -12.94
C ARG A 280 -10.03 -40.40 -13.57
N ASP A 281 -9.48 -41.61 -13.49
CA ASP A 281 -10.09 -42.81 -14.06
C ASP A 281 -11.09 -43.47 -13.11
N GLY A 282 -11.25 -42.92 -11.89
CA GLY A 282 -12.18 -43.41 -10.89
C GLY A 282 -11.57 -44.44 -9.94
N ASN A 283 -10.25 -44.62 -9.93
CA ASN A 283 -9.59 -45.51 -8.98
C ASN A 283 -9.28 -44.75 -7.69
N HIS A 284 -9.77 -45.28 -6.56
CA HIS A 284 -9.45 -44.77 -5.23
C HIS A 284 -8.44 -45.68 -4.53
N VAL A 285 -7.57 -45.09 -3.72
CA VAL A 285 -6.58 -45.81 -2.89
C VAL A 285 -6.53 -45.23 -1.49
N PHE A 286 -6.51 -46.11 -0.49
CA PHE A 286 -6.36 -45.73 0.92
C PHE A 286 -5.01 -45.05 1.17
N ILE A 287 -5.03 -43.98 1.96
CA ILE A 287 -3.84 -43.23 2.37
C ILE A 287 -3.58 -43.40 3.86
N GLU A 288 -4.59 -43.08 4.68
CA GLU A 288 -4.50 -43.12 6.13
C GLU A 288 -5.89 -43.15 6.77
N MET A 289 -5.92 -43.38 8.07
CA MET A 289 -7.08 -43.14 8.91
C MET A 289 -6.71 -42.15 9.98
N ASN A 290 -7.52 -41.11 10.14
CA ASN A 290 -7.44 -40.17 11.25
C ASN A 290 -8.34 -40.71 12.38
N PRO A 291 -7.79 -41.26 13.47
CA PRO A 291 -8.55 -41.97 14.49
C PRO A 291 -9.20 -41.01 15.51
N ARG A 292 -9.80 -39.92 15.02
CA ARG A 292 -10.34 -38.80 15.80
C ARG A 292 -11.34 -37.98 14.98
N ILE A 293 -11.91 -36.95 15.61
CA ILE A 293 -12.64 -35.92 14.86
C ILE A 293 -11.68 -35.08 14.00
N GLN A 294 -12.18 -34.49 12.92
CA GLN A 294 -11.44 -33.55 12.07
C GLN A 294 -12.05 -32.14 12.14
N VAL A 295 -11.28 -31.15 11.68
CA VAL A 295 -11.68 -29.74 11.68
C VAL A 295 -12.95 -29.54 10.84
N GLU A 296 -13.01 -30.24 9.70
CA GLU A 296 -14.03 -30.27 8.67
C GLU A 296 -15.24 -31.17 8.98
N HIS A 297 -15.36 -31.73 10.20
CA HIS A 297 -16.55 -32.49 10.60
C HIS A 297 -17.85 -31.69 10.40
N THR A 298 -17.77 -30.36 10.52
CA THR A 298 -18.93 -29.45 10.44
C THR A 298 -19.69 -29.58 9.12
N VAL A 299 -19.03 -29.78 7.98
CA VAL A 299 -19.73 -29.92 6.69
C VAL A 299 -20.49 -31.22 6.60
N THR A 300 -20.01 -32.29 7.25
CA THR A 300 -20.75 -33.55 7.38
C THR A 300 -21.97 -33.38 8.27
N GLU A 301 -21.85 -32.68 9.41
CA GLU A 301 -23.00 -32.39 10.26
C GLU A 301 -24.06 -31.58 9.49
N GLU A 302 -23.65 -30.57 8.71
CA GLU A 302 -24.57 -29.71 7.95
C GLU A 302 -25.35 -30.45 6.85
N VAL A 303 -24.82 -31.56 6.31
CA VAL A 303 -25.48 -32.35 5.26
C VAL A 303 -26.10 -33.65 5.75
N THR A 304 -25.87 -34.07 7.00
CA THR A 304 -26.46 -35.30 7.55
C THR A 304 -27.37 -35.07 8.75
N ASP A 305 -27.35 -33.86 9.33
CA ASP A 305 -28.02 -33.50 10.58
C ASP A 305 -27.60 -34.38 11.79
N VAL A 306 -26.45 -35.06 11.70
CA VAL A 306 -25.87 -35.86 12.79
C VAL A 306 -24.84 -35.02 13.53
N ASP A 307 -25.07 -34.74 14.82
CA ASP A 307 -24.07 -34.11 15.68
C ASP A 307 -22.97 -35.12 16.07
N LEU A 308 -21.79 -34.96 15.47
CA LEU A 308 -20.68 -35.89 15.64
C LEU A 308 -20.11 -35.83 17.06
N VAL A 309 -19.93 -34.65 17.64
CA VAL A 309 -19.31 -34.50 18.96
C VAL A 309 -20.20 -35.04 20.07
N GLN A 310 -21.51 -34.81 20.00
CA GLN A 310 -22.46 -35.44 20.91
C GLN A 310 -22.45 -36.96 20.75
N ALA A 311 -22.41 -37.48 19.52
CA ALA A 311 -22.33 -38.91 19.27
C ALA A 311 -21.04 -39.51 19.88
N GLN A 312 -19.90 -38.86 19.72
CA GLN A 312 -18.63 -39.28 20.33
C GLN A 312 -18.73 -39.40 21.85
N LEU A 313 -19.29 -38.38 22.52
CA LEU A 313 -19.47 -38.37 23.99
C LEU A 313 -20.42 -39.47 24.46
N ARG A 314 -21.53 -39.69 23.75
CA ARG A 314 -22.52 -40.72 24.09
C ARG A 314 -21.98 -42.14 23.86
N ILE A 315 -21.25 -42.38 22.77
CA ILE A 315 -20.59 -43.67 22.48
C ILE A 315 -19.50 -43.97 23.53
N ALA A 316 -18.73 -42.97 23.93
CA ALA A 316 -17.77 -43.11 25.02
C ALA A 316 -18.48 -43.45 26.35
N ALA A 317 -19.68 -42.89 26.58
CA ALA A 317 -20.54 -43.23 27.71
C ALA A 317 -21.25 -44.60 27.62
N GLY A 318 -21.05 -45.35 26.53
CA GLY A 318 -21.58 -46.70 26.32
C GLY A 318 -22.84 -46.80 25.45
N ALA A 319 -23.31 -45.71 24.82
CA ALA A 319 -24.44 -45.77 23.90
C ALA A 319 -24.11 -46.54 22.61
N THR A 320 -25.06 -47.30 22.10
CA THR A 320 -25.00 -47.94 20.77
C THR A 320 -25.47 -46.99 19.68
N LEU A 321 -25.18 -47.29 18.40
CA LEU A 321 -25.73 -46.53 17.28
C LEU A 321 -27.26 -46.55 17.27
N ALA A 322 -27.87 -47.66 17.69
CA ALA A 322 -29.32 -47.79 17.83
C ALA A 322 -29.90 -46.85 18.92
N ASP A 323 -29.21 -46.69 20.06
CA ASP A 323 -29.61 -45.74 21.10
C ASP A 323 -29.55 -44.27 20.62
N LEU A 324 -28.66 -43.99 19.66
CA LEU A 324 -28.57 -42.70 18.98
C LEU A 324 -29.59 -42.53 17.85
N GLY A 325 -30.38 -43.57 17.54
CA GLY A 325 -31.32 -43.58 16.41
C GLY A 325 -30.63 -43.62 15.04
N LEU A 326 -29.40 -44.13 14.98
CA LEU A 326 -28.57 -44.16 13.78
C LEU A 326 -28.46 -45.58 13.20
N SER A 327 -28.66 -45.68 11.90
CA SER A 327 -28.36 -46.86 11.09
C SER A 327 -27.94 -46.40 9.69
N GLN A 328 -27.22 -47.25 8.93
CA GLN A 328 -26.75 -46.86 7.60
C GLN A 328 -27.91 -46.44 6.68
N ASP A 329 -29.05 -47.13 6.77
CA ASP A 329 -30.23 -46.85 5.95
C ASP A 329 -30.97 -45.57 6.35
N ALA A 330 -30.75 -45.04 7.56
CA ALA A 330 -31.39 -43.82 8.05
C ALA A 330 -30.62 -42.54 7.70
N VAL A 331 -29.31 -42.64 7.46
CA VAL A 331 -28.47 -41.48 7.09
C VAL A 331 -28.81 -41.03 5.66
N ARG A 332 -29.04 -39.73 5.48
CA ARG A 332 -29.39 -39.10 4.20
C ARG A 332 -28.59 -37.83 3.98
N LEU A 333 -28.31 -37.50 2.72
CA LEU A 333 -27.69 -36.24 2.34
C LEU A 333 -28.75 -35.14 2.17
N HIS A 334 -28.50 -34.01 2.82
CA HIS A 334 -29.31 -32.79 2.75
C HIS A 334 -28.52 -31.67 2.06
N GLY A 335 -28.66 -31.61 0.74
CA GLY A 335 -28.02 -30.57 -0.08
C GLY A 335 -26.49 -30.69 -0.10
N ALA A 336 -25.80 -29.56 0.04
CA ALA A 336 -24.35 -29.49 0.08
C ALA A 336 -23.87 -28.43 1.07
N ALA A 337 -22.68 -28.62 1.61
CA ALA A 337 -22.00 -27.69 2.50
C ALA A 337 -20.52 -27.55 2.12
N LEU A 338 -19.96 -26.40 2.46
CA LEU A 338 -18.51 -26.17 2.38
C LEU A 338 -18.03 -25.42 3.61
N GLN A 339 -16.76 -25.61 3.96
CA GLN A 339 -16.09 -24.91 5.05
C GLN A 339 -14.90 -24.13 4.52
N CYS A 340 -14.75 -22.88 4.98
CA CYS A 340 -13.55 -22.07 4.82
C CYS A 340 -12.96 -21.78 6.20
N ARG A 341 -11.64 -21.88 6.34
CA ARG A 341 -10.91 -21.49 7.55
C ARG A 341 -10.43 -20.06 7.40
N ILE A 342 -10.93 -19.14 8.21
CA ILE A 342 -10.43 -17.77 8.25
C ILE A 342 -9.23 -17.73 9.19
N THR A 343 -8.06 -17.37 8.66
CA THR A 343 -6.79 -17.33 9.39
C THR A 343 -6.15 -15.94 9.36
N THR A 344 -5.15 -15.70 10.21
CA THR A 344 -4.29 -14.49 10.14
C THR A 344 -3.17 -14.59 9.11
N GLU A 345 -3.15 -15.63 8.27
CA GLU A 345 -2.11 -15.78 7.25
C GLU A 345 -2.29 -14.73 6.16
N ASP A 346 -1.24 -13.96 5.88
CA ASP A 346 -1.24 -12.94 4.83
C ASP A 346 -0.83 -13.55 3.49
N PRO A 347 -1.75 -13.68 2.50
CA PRO A 347 -1.42 -14.23 1.19
C PRO A 347 -0.36 -13.40 0.45
N ALA A 348 -0.34 -12.07 0.66
CA ALA A 348 0.63 -11.17 0.04
C ALA A 348 2.05 -11.33 0.62
N ASN A 349 2.15 -11.90 1.82
CA ASN A 349 3.41 -12.19 2.51
C ASN A 349 3.65 -13.71 2.64
N GLY A 350 3.30 -14.47 1.61
CA GLY A 350 3.60 -15.91 1.53
C GLY A 350 2.79 -16.80 2.49
N PHE A 351 1.64 -16.32 2.98
CA PHE A 351 0.81 -16.91 4.03
C PHE A 351 1.48 -16.94 5.40
N ARG A 352 2.37 -15.98 5.68
CA ARG A 352 2.92 -15.82 7.03
C ARG A 352 1.79 -15.40 7.98
N PRO A 353 1.60 -16.08 9.12
CA PRO A 353 0.66 -15.64 10.16
C PRO A 353 1.01 -14.26 10.68
N ASP A 354 0.04 -13.37 10.61
CA ASP A 354 0.13 -12.06 11.25
C ASP A 354 -0.25 -12.16 12.73
N THR A 355 0.33 -11.27 13.53
CA THR A 355 0.17 -11.20 14.98
C THR A 355 -0.17 -9.78 15.40
N GLY A 356 -0.87 -9.63 16.52
CA GLY A 356 -1.25 -8.31 17.02
C GLY A 356 -2.69 -8.26 17.51
N ARG A 357 -3.16 -7.05 17.78
CA ARG A 357 -4.48 -6.83 18.38
C ARG A 357 -5.54 -6.62 17.31
N ILE A 358 -6.64 -7.35 17.42
CA ILE A 358 -7.80 -7.17 16.55
C ILE A 358 -8.56 -5.92 16.97
N SER A 359 -8.51 -4.87 16.15
CA SER A 359 -9.18 -3.58 16.42
C SER A 359 -10.68 -3.61 16.10
N ALA A 360 -11.09 -4.49 15.18
CA ALA A 360 -12.49 -4.73 14.88
C ALA A 360 -12.72 -6.16 14.40
N TYR A 361 -13.84 -6.76 14.84
CA TYR A 361 -14.28 -8.08 14.40
C TYR A 361 -15.78 -8.05 14.12
N ARG A 362 -16.17 -8.33 12.87
CA ARG A 362 -17.56 -8.59 12.47
C ARG A 362 -17.63 -9.86 11.67
N SER A 363 -18.45 -10.77 12.15
CA SER A 363 -18.77 -12.01 11.49
C SER A 363 -20.07 -11.87 10.67
N PRO A 364 -20.18 -12.58 9.55
CA PRO A 364 -21.43 -12.67 8.80
C PRO A 364 -22.48 -13.47 9.58
N GLY A 365 -23.73 -13.40 9.12
CA GLY A 365 -24.82 -14.22 9.65
C GLY A 365 -25.81 -14.58 8.55
N GLY A 366 -27.02 -15.00 8.94
CA GLY A 366 -28.12 -15.31 8.02
C GLY A 366 -28.26 -16.81 7.71
N SER A 367 -29.29 -17.13 6.91
CA SER A 367 -29.68 -18.52 6.61
C SER A 367 -28.55 -19.32 5.96
N GLY A 368 -28.25 -20.49 6.53
CA GLY A 368 -27.26 -21.43 5.99
C GLY A 368 -25.81 -21.05 6.27
N ILE A 369 -25.57 -20.14 7.23
CA ILE A 369 -24.24 -19.82 7.75
C ILE A 369 -24.09 -20.41 9.14
N ARG A 370 -23.02 -21.17 9.33
CA ARG A 370 -22.56 -21.68 10.61
C ARG A 370 -21.16 -21.13 10.89
N LEU A 371 -20.96 -20.67 12.12
CA LEU A 371 -19.68 -20.15 12.59
C LEU A 371 -19.23 -20.92 13.82
N ASP A 372 -18.16 -21.69 13.65
CA ASP A 372 -17.41 -22.28 14.75
C ASP A 372 -16.22 -21.35 15.00
N GLY A 373 -16.58 -20.20 15.56
CA GLY A 373 -15.66 -19.18 16.05
C GLY A 373 -15.73 -19.12 17.56
N GLY A 374 -14.61 -18.77 18.17
CA GLY A 374 -14.55 -18.72 19.62
C GLY A 374 -13.21 -18.34 20.20
N THR A 375 -12.26 -17.83 19.43
CA THR A 375 -11.00 -17.28 19.94
C THR A 375 -10.91 -15.77 19.78
N THR A 376 -11.84 -15.16 19.03
CA THR A 376 -11.64 -13.84 18.45
C THR A 376 -12.80 -12.89 18.71
N HIS A 377 -12.51 -11.72 19.27
CA HIS A 377 -13.39 -10.56 19.38
C HIS A 377 -12.58 -9.27 19.22
N ALA A 378 -13.25 -8.12 19.16
CA ALA A 378 -12.55 -6.84 19.20
C ALA A 378 -11.76 -6.73 20.51
N GLY A 379 -10.46 -6.46 20.42
CA GLY A 379 -9.52 -6.41 21.53
C GLY A 379 -8.72 -7.70 21.75
N THR A 380 -9.04 -8.83 21.08
CA THR A 380 -8.24 -10.05 21.16
C THR A 380 -6.81 -9.81 20.64
N GLU A 381 -5.82 -10.33 21.36
CA GLU A 381 -4.42 -10.31 21.00
C GLU A 381 -4.02 -11.67 20.41
N ILE A 382 -3.61 -11.67 19.14
CA ILE A 382 -3.16 -12.86 18.42
C ILE A 382 -1.66 -13.00 18.63
N SER A 383 -1.26 -14.10 19.28
CA SER A 383 0.13 -14.44 19.53
C SER A 383 0.70 -15.40 18.47
N ALA A 384 2.03 -15.47 18.37
CA ALA A 384 2.73 -16.39 17.47
C ALA A 384 2.77 -17.85 17.98
N HIS A 385 2.29 -18.12 19.20
CA HIS A 385 2.45 -19.41 19.87
C HIS A 385 1.61 -20.54 19.25
N PHE A 386 0.43 -20.22 18.72
CA PHE A 386 -0.56 -21.20 18.28
C PHE A 386 -0.87 -21.10 16.79
N ASP A 387 -1.85 -21.86 16.31
CA ASP A 387 -2.32 -21.72 14.93
C ASP A 387 -2.98 -20.36 14.68
N SER A 388 -2.92 -19.95 13.42
CA SER A 388 -3.45 -18.69 12.91
C SER A 388 -4.98 -18.66 12.77
N MET A 389 -5.71 -19.70 13.22
CA MET A 389 -7.15 -19.83 12.99
C MET A 389 -7.97 -18.84 13.83
N LEU A 390 -8.80 -18.05 13.17
CA LEU A 390 -9.74 -17.12 13.81
C LEU A 390 -11.14 -17.72 13.94
N VAL A 391 -11.68 -18.22 12.83
CA VAL A 391 -13.05 -18.76 12.77
C VAL A 391 -13.19 -19.72 11.60
N LYS A 392 -13.95 -20.80 11.81
CA LYS A 392 -14.42 -21.66 10.72
C LYS A 392 -15.77 -21.14 10.23
N LEU A 393 -15.86 -20.90 8.93
CA LEU A 393 -17.08 -20.52 8.24
C LEU A 393 -17.60 -21.73 7.47
N SER A 394 -18.71 -22.30 7.91
CA SER A 394 -19.41 -23.36 7.17
C SER A 394 -20.68 -22.81 6.54
N CYS A 395 -20.87 -23.09 5.25
CA CYS A 395 -21.98 -22.61 4.46
C CYS A 395 -22.72 -23.79 3.85
N ARG A 396 -24.01 -23.94 4.15
CA ARG A 396 -24.86 -24.97 3.54
C ARG A 396 -25.84 -24.40 2.52
N GLY A 397 -26.25 -25.21 1.56
CA GLY A 397 -27.21 -24.88 0.52
C GLY A 397 -27.99 -26.12 0.09
N ARG A 398 -29.11 -25.92 -0.63
CA ARG A 398 -29.88 -27.03 -1.21
C ARG A 398 -29.10 -27.78 -2.30
N ASP A 399 -28.09 -27.13 -2.85
CA ASP A 399 -27.18 -27.59 -3.89
C ASP A 399 -25.81 -26.91 -3.67
N PHE A 400 -24.77 -27.42 -4.35
CA PHE A 400 -23.39 -26.91 -4.23
C PHE A 400 -23.30 -25.44 -4.62
N THR A 401 -23.94 -25.03 -5.71
CA THR A 401 -23.96 -23.63 -6.17
C THR A 401 -24.49 -22.67 -5.11
N THR A 402 -25.56 -23.05 -4.39
CA THR A 402 -26.13 -22.24 -3.31
C THR A 402 -25.18 -22.14 -2.13
N ALA A 403 -24.49 -23.24 -1.77
CA ALA A 403 -23.48 -23.23 -0.71
C ALA A 403 -22.30 -22.30 -1.06
N VAL A 404 -21.80 -22.36 -2.30
CA VAL A 404 -20.73 -21.47 -2.80
C VAL A 404 -21.17 -20.01 -2.79
N ASN A 405 -22.36 -19.69 -3.28
CA ASN A 405 -22.86 -18.30 -3.27
C ASN A 405 -23.01 -17.74 -1.85
N ARG A 406 -23.45 -18.57 -0.89
CA ARG A 406 -23.51 -18.18 0.52
C ARG A 406 -22.13 -17.95 1.12
N ALA A 407 -21.15 -18.80 0.77
CA ALA A 407 -19.76 -18.62 1.17
C ALA A 407 -19.17 -17.33 0.60
N ARG A 408 -19.33 -17.05 -0.69
CA ARG A 408 -18.90 -15.81 -1.37
C ARG A 408 -19.42 -14.57 -0.65
N ARG A 409 -20.72 -14.53 -0.35
CA ARG A 409 -21.33 -13.44 0.42
C ARG A 409 -20.76 -13.36 1.84
N ALA A 410 -20.67 -14.49 2.55
CA ALA A 410 -20.20 -14.51 3.93
C ALA A 410 -18.74 -14.04 4.07
N VAL A 411 -17.82 -14.48 3.19
CA VAL A 411 -16.43 -13.97 3.18
C VAL A 411 -16.36 -12.49 2.81
N ALA A 412 -17.25 -11.99 1.96
CA ALA A 412 -17.33 -10.57 1.60
C ALA A 412 -17.93 -9.68 2.71
N GLU A 413 -18.74 -10.24 3.61
CA GLU A 413 -19.33 -9.54 4.76
C GLU A 413 -18.39 -9.44 5.97
N PHE A 414 -17.43 -10.36 6.12
CA PHE A 414 -16.46 -10.32 7.21
C PHE A 414 -15.72 -8.97 7.27
N ARG A 415 -15.58 -8.41 8.48
CA ARG A 415 -14.72 -7.25 8.74
C ARG A 415 -13.82 -7.57 9.91
N ILE A 416 -12.59 -7.94 9.61
CA ILE A 416 -11.52 -8.16 10.58
C ILE A 416 -10.47 -7.08 10.34
N ARG A 417 -10.03 -6.41 11.41
CA ARG A 417 -9.06 -5.30 11.37
C ARG A 417 -8.05 -5.45 12.49
N GLY A 418 -6.85 -4.90 12.28
CA GLY A 418 -5.72 -4.97 13.20
C GLY A 418 -4.75 -6.11 12.92
N VAL A 419 -5.17 -7.11 12.14
CA VAL A 419 -4.30 -8.17 11.59
C VAL A 419 -4.71 -8.47 10.15
N ALA A 420 -3.78 -8.91 9.33
CA ALA A 420 -4.02 -9.47 8.01
C ALA A 420 -4.85 -10.77 8.10
N THR A 421 -5.51 -11.14 7.00
CA THR A 421 -6.28 -12.39 6.92
C THR A 421 -6.21 -13.02 5.54
N ASN A 422 -6.47 -14.32 5.46
CA ASN A 422 -6.55 -15.07 4.20
C ASN A 422 -7.86 -14.85 3.40
N ILE A 423 -8.76 -13.96 3.85
CA ILE A 423 -10.06 -13.69 3.21
C ILE A 423 -9.93 -13.33 1.72
N PRO A 424 -9.02 -12.44 1.28
CA PRO A 424 -8.92 -12.08 -0.13
C PRO A 424 -8.56 -13.28 -1.02
N PHE A 425 -7.72 -14.19 -0.52
CA PHE A 425 -7.40 -15.44 -1.19
C PHE A 425 -8.64 -16.36 -1.27
N LEU A 426 -9.38 -16.53 -0.18
CA LEU A 426 -10.63 -17.31 -0.19
C LEU A 426 -11.66 -16.74 -1.17
N GLN A 427 -11.78 -15.41 -1.26
CA GLN A 427 -12.64 -14.75 -2.26
C GLN A 427 -12.22 -15.10 -3.69
N ALA A 428 -10.92 -15.09 -3.98
CA ALA A 428 -10.40 -15.47 -5.28
C ALA A 428 -10.69 -16.95 -5.61
N VAL A 429 -10.48 -17.87 -4.65
CA VAL A 429 -10.82 -19.30 -4.84
C VAL A 429 -12.31 -19.50 -5.10
N LEU A 430 -13.19 -18.84 -4.34
CA LEU A 430 -14.64 -18.99 -4.49
C LEU A 430 -15.18 -18.33 -5.77
N ASP A 431 -14.46 -17.35 -6.33
CA ASP A 431 -14.79 -16.69 -7.61
C ASP A 431 -14.30 -17.50 -8.83
N ASP A 432 -13.39 -18.47 -8.65
CA ASP A 432 -12.81 -19.26 -9.73
C ASP A 432 -13.87 -20.18 -10.41
N PRO A 433 -13.95 -20.20 -11.76
CA PRO A 433 -14.94 -21.00 -12.48
C PRO A 433 -14.85 -22.51 -12.23
N ASP A 434 -13.64 -23.07 -12.08
CA ASP A 434 -13.45 -24.50 -11.87
C ASP A 434 -13.85 -24.91 -10.46
N PHE A 435 -13.58 -24.05 -9.47
CA PHE A 435 -14.10 -24.27 -8.11
C PHE A 435 -15.63 -24.26 -8.10
N GLN A 436 -16.27 -23.28 -8.77
CA GLN A 436 -17.74 -23.19 -8.85
C GLN A 436 -18.37 -24.37 -9.59
N ALA A 437 -17.65 -24.94 -10.57
CA ALA A 437 -18.06 -26.14 -11.28
C ALA A 437 -17.84 -27.43 -10.46
N GLY A 438 -17.06 -27.39 -9.37
CA GLY A 438 -16.68 -28.57 -8.58
C GLY A 438 -15.50 -29.36 -9.18
N ASN A 439 -14.74 -28.75 -10.09
CA ASN A 439 -13.60 -29.34 -10.78
C ASN A 439 -12.29 -29.05 -10.03
N VAL A 440 -12.12 -29.64 -8.85
CA VAL A 440 -10.96 -29.41 -7.98
C VAL A 440 -10.07 -30.65 -7.86
N THR A 441 -8.77 -30.44 -7.71
CA THR A 441 -7.75 -31.47 -7.42
C THR A 441 -6.77 -30.92 -6.38
N THR A 442 -5.92 -31.77 -5.83
CA THR A 442 -4.87 -31.34 -4.87
C THR A 442 -3.86 -30.36 -5.46
N SER A 443 -3.78 -30.24 -6.79
CA SER A 443 -2.94 -29.28 -7.51
C SER A 443 -3.64 -27.95 -7.85
N PHE A 444 -4.94 -27.80 -7.50
CA PHE A 444 -5.78 -26.66 -7.93
C PHE A 444 -5.16 -25.29 -7.62
N ILE A 445 -4.67 -25.09 -6.39
CA ILE A 445 -4.08 -23.82 -5.94
C ILE A 445 -2.69 -23.61 -6.56
N GLU A 446 -1.88 -24.67 -6.63
CA GLU A 446 -0.52 -24.61 -7.19
C GLU A 446 -0.51 -24.17 -8.66
N GLN A 447 -1.49 -24.65 -9.44
CA GLN A 447 -1.65 -24.30 -10.86
C GLN A 447 -2.19 -22.88 -11.10
N ARG A 448 -2.60 -22.17 -10.05
CA ARG A 448 -3.26 -20.85 -10.14
C ARG A 448 -2.57 -19.81 -9.23
N PRO A 449 -1.30 -19.45 -9.51
CA PRO A 449 -0.56 -18.49 -8.68
C PRO A 449 -1.22 -17.11 -8.59
N HIS A 450 -2.02 -16.73 -9.60
CA HIS A 450 -2.76 -15.46 -9.62
C HIS A 450 -3.82 -15.34 -8.50
N LEU A 451 -4.28 -16.45 -7.91
CA LEU A 451 -5.22 -16.42 -6.78
C LEU A 451 -4.64 -15.70 -5.54
N LEU A 452 -3.31 -15.58 -5.46
CA LEU A 452 -2.62 -14.93 -4.34
C LEU A 452 -2.63 -13.39 -4.42
N THR A 453 -2.81 -12.82 -5.61
CA THR A 453 -2.74 -11.38 -5.87
C THR A 453 -4.04 -10.80 -6.43
N ALA A 454 -5.04 -11.63 -6.72
CA ALA A 454 -6.28 -11.21 -7.39
C ALA A 454 -7.14 -10.19 -6.60
N ARG A 455 -7.02 -10.14 -5.28
CA ARG A 455 -7.85 -9.28 -4.42
C ARG A 455 -6.99 -8.67 -3.30
N HIS A 456 -7.03 -7.34 -3.18
CA HIS A 456 -6.52 -6.61 -2.01
C HIS A 456 -7.66 -5.82 -1.37
N SER A 457 -7.74 -5.85 -0.03
CA SER A 457 -8.68 -4.97 0.67
C SER A 457 -8.17 -3.53 0.59
N ALA A 458 -8.93 -2.63 -0.03
CA ALA A 458 -8.52 -1.24 -0.17
C ALA A 458 -8.46 -0.48 1.17
N ASP A 459 -9.18 -0.98 2.19
CA ASP A 459 -9.34 -0.42 3.55
C ASP A 459 -9.38 1.11 3.66
N ARG A 460 -10.01 1.76 2.67
CA ARG A 460 -9.94 3.21 2.43
C ARG A 460 -10.29 4.05 3.67
N GLY A 461 -11.33 3.63 4.41
CA GLY A 461 -11.78 4.33 5.61
C GLY A 461 -10.81 4.25 6.78
N THR A 462 -10.14 3.10 7.00
CA THR A 462 -9.11 2.99 8.03
C THR A 462 -7.90 3.82 7.65
N LYS A 463 -7.44 3.75 6.40
CA LYS A 463 -6.26 4.49 5.94
C LYS A 463 -6.40 6.00 6.09
N LEU A 464 -7.53 6.57 5.67
CA LEU A 464 -7.84 7.99 5.86
C LEU A 464 -7.93 8.37 7.34
N LEU A 465 -8.56 7.52 8.14
CA LEU A 465 -8.66 7.74 9.58
C LEU A 465 -7.30 7.70 10.26
N THR A 466 -6.39 6.82 9.82
CA THR A 466 -4.99 6.78 10.30
C THR A 466 -4.27 8.10 10.00
N TYR A 467 -4.40 8.63 8.78
CA TYR A 467 -3.80 9.93 8.44
C TYR A 467 -4.35 11.07 9.30
N LEU A 468 -5.67 11.16 9.42
CA LEU A 468 -6.33 12.16 10.25
C LEU A 468 -5.90 12.05 11.73
N ALA A 469 -5.80 10.83 12.25
CA ALA A 469 -5.33 10.57 13.60
C ALA A 469 -3.85 10.96 13.78
N ASP A 470 -2.99 10.66 12.80
CA ASP A 470 -1.58 11.05 12.78
C ASP A 470 -1.40 12.56 12.84
N VAL A 471 -2.06 13.31 11.95
CA VAL A 471 -2.02 14.78 11.94
C VAL A 471 -2.57 15.36 13.24
N THR A 472 -3.61 14.73 13.83
CA THR A 472 -4.19 15.19 15.09
C THR A 472 -3.22 15.05 16.27
N VAL A 473 -2.47 13.94 16.32
CA VAL A 473 -1.51 13.66 17.39
C VAL A 473 -0.24 14.49 17.20
N ASN A 474 0.33 14.47 16.00
CA ASN A 474 1.66 15.01 15.72
C ASN A 474 1.67 16.50 15.36
N LYS A 475 0.50 17.07 15.00
CA LYS A 475 0.30 18.52 14.78
C LYS A 475 1.42 19.17 13.95
N PRO A 476 1.73 18.68 12.74
CA PRO A 476 2.89 19.12 11.96
C PRO A 476 2.84 20.62 11.61
N HIS A 477 1.67 21.24 11.66
CA HIS A 477 1.44 22.65 11.36
C HIS A 477 0.88 23.45 12.54
N GLY A 478 1.08 22.95 13.76
CA GLY A 478 0.60 23.58 14.99
C GLY A 478 -0.87 23.28 15.31
N GLU A 479 -1.45 24.09 16.21
CA GLU A 479 -2.82 23.89 16.67
C GLU A 479 -3.86 24.19 15.59
N ARG A 480 -4.92 23.39 15.55
CA ARG A 480 -6.01 23.53 14.58
C ARG A 480 -6.78 24.85 14.76
N PRO A 481 -6.75 25.78 13.79
CA PRO A 481 -7.35 27.11 13.96
C PRO A 481 -8.89 27.07 13.96
N GLU A 482 -9.51 28.02 14.66
CA GLU A 482 -10.96 28.26 14.65
C GLU A 482 -11.36 29.13 13.46
N LEU A 483 -11.51 28.49 12.30
CA LEU A 483 -11.93 29.13 11.06
C LEU A 483 -13.29 28.60 10.60
N ILE A 484 -14.11 29.51 10.09
CA ILE A 484 -15.31 29.16 9.31
C ILE A 484 -14.92 28.34 8.07
N ASP A 485 -15.90 27.67 7.48
CA ASP A 485 -15.71 26.96 6.22
C ASP A 485 -15.61 27.97 5.06
N PRO A 486 -14.51 27.99 4.27
CA PRO A 486 -14.38 28.86 3.11
C PRO A 486 -15.56 28.74 2.13
N VAL A 487 -16.12 27.54 1.93
CA VAL A 487 -17.24 27.30 0.98
C VAL A 487 -18.47 28.15 1.33
N SER A 488 -18.67 28.48 2.61
CA SER A 488 -19.77 29.35 3.05
C SER A 488 -19.65 30.81 2.56
N LYS A 489 -18.48 31.20 2.06
CA LYS A 489 -18.16 32.53 1.52
C LYS A 489 -18.22 32.60 -0.01
N LEU A 490 -18.52 31.50 -0.69
CA LEU A 490 -18.68 31.51 -2.14
C LEU A 490 -19.85 32.42 -2.57
N PRO A 491 -19.71 33.12 -3.71
CA PRO A 491 -20.82 33.86 -4.27
C PRO A 491 -21.95 32.93 -4.67
N ARG A 492 -23.19 33.39 -4.49
CA ARG A 492 -24.37 32.66 -4.96
C ARG A 492 -24.44 32.73 -6.47
N THR A 493 -24.31 31.59 -7.14
CA THR A 493 -24.45 31.50 -8.59
C THR A 493 -25.72 30.74 -8.96
N PRO A 494 -26.45 31.16 -10.00
CA PRO A 494 -27.57 30.39 -10.52
C PRO A 494 -27.07 29.06 -11.08
N ASP A 495 -27.86 28.00 -10.88
CA ASP A 495 -27.55 26.65 -11.37
C ASP A 495 -27.88 26.54 -12.86
N ILE A 496 -27.06 27.21 -13.67
CA ILE A 496 -27.11 27.22 -15.14
C ILE A 496 -25.77 26.76 -15.70
N GLU A 497 -25.78 26.34 -16.97
CA GLU A 497 -24.54 26.08 -17.70
C GLU A 497 -23.70 27.37 -17.79
N PRO A 498 -22.37 27.29 -17.60
CA PRO A 498 -21.48 28.43 -17.77
C PRO A 498 -21.62 29.07 -19.17
N PRO A 499 -21.70 30.41 -19.28
CA PRO A 499 -21.75 31.09 -20.57
C PRO A 499 -20.52 30.77 -21.44
N ALA A 500 -20.67 30.72 -22.76
CA ALA A 500 -19.53 30.48 -23.66
C ALA A 500 -18.45 31.56 -23.47
N GLY A 501 -17.20 31.13 -23.30
CA GLY A 501 -16.06 32.00 -23.04
C GLY A 501 -14.89 31.75 -24.01
N SER A 502 -13.68 32.06 -23.56
CA SER A 502 -12.47 31.95 -24.37
C SER A 502 -12.19 30.53 -24.88
N LYS A 503 -12.61 29.47 -24.16
CA LYS A 503 -12.42 28.09 -24.63
C LYS A 503 -13.24 27.81 -25.88
N GLN A 504 -14.53 28.21 -25.89
CA GLN A 504 -15.38 28.06 -27.07
C GLN A 504 -14.82 28.88 -28.23
N LYS A 505 -14.29 30.07 -27.95
CA LYS A 505 -13.65 30.92 -28.96
C LYS A 505 -12.43 30.26 -29.59
N LEU A 506 -11.57 29.63 -28.80
CA LEU A 506 -10.41 28.87 -29.29
C LEU A 506 -10.85 27.67 -30.14
N THR A 507 -11.86 26.93 -29.68
CA THR A 507 -12.40 25.79 -30.45
C THR A 507 -13.01 26.21 -31.78
N GLU A 508 -13.71 27.35 -31.84
CA GLU A 508 -14.31 27.88 -33.07
C GLU A 508 -13.26 28.39 -34.07
N LEU A 509 -12.29 29.17 -33.60
CA LEU A 509 -11.34 29.89 -34.46
C LEU A 509 -10.04 29.14 -34.73
N GLY A 510 -9.73 28.12 -33.93
CA GLY A 510 -8.41 27.51 -33.87
C GLY A 510 -7.33 28.46 -33.32
N PRO A 511 -6.09 27.97 -33.10
CA PRO A 511 -5.03 28.75 -32.46
C PRO A 511 -4.66 30.07 -33.18
N GLU A 512 -4.51 30.02 -34.50
CA GLU A 512 -4.18 31.20 -35.33
C GLU A 512 -5.31 32.23 -35.36
N GLY A 513 -6.55 31.77 -35.48
CA GLY A 513 -7.72 32.64 -35.47
C GLY A 513 -7.95 33.28 -34.09
N PHE A 514 -7.69 32.54 -33.01
CA PHE A 514 -7.75 33.04 -31.65
C PHE A 514 -6.70 34.13 -31.38
N ALA A 515 -5.45 33.93 -31.83
CA ALA A 515 -4.41 34.95 -31.69
C ALA A 515 -4.76 36.26 -32.43
N ARG A 516 -5.32 36.14 -33.64
CA ARG A 516 -5.82 37.30 -34.39
C ARG A 516 -6.99 37.98 -33.68
N TRP A 517 -7.94 37.21 -33.18
CA TRP A 517 -9.06 37.74 -32.40
C TRP A 517 -8.58 38.51 -31.16
N LEU A 518 -7.62 37.95 -30.40
CA LEU A 518 -7.05 38.63 -29.25
C LEU A 518 -6.37 39.95 -29.64
N ARG A 519 -5.63 39.94 -30.75
CA ARG A 519 -4.94 41.12 -31.29
C ARG A 519 -5.87 42.25 -31.73
N GLU A 520 -7.02 41.90 -32.30
CA GLU A 520 -8.01 42.82 -32.84
C GLU A 520 -9.07 43.22 -31.80
N SER A 521 -9.05 42.61 -30.62
CA SER A 521 -10.08 42.80 -29.61
C SER A 521 -10.12 44.25 -29.09
N PRO A 522 -11.33 44.86 -28.98
CA PRO A 522 -11.49 46.15 -28.33
C PRO A 522 -11.32 46.06 -26.80
N THR A 523 -11.37 44.87 -26.22
CA THR A 523 -11.16 44.63 -24.79
C THR A 523 -9.76 44.09 -24.50
N ILE A 524 -9.27 44.35 -23.28
CA ILE A 524 -8.03 43.75 -22.78
C ILE A 524 -8.33 42.36 -22.25
N GLY A 525 -7.60 41.35 -22.75
CA GLY A 525 -7.64 40.00 -22.19
C GLY A 525 -7.08 39.99 -20.77
N VAL A 526 -7.75 39.29 -19.85
CA VAL A 526 -7.29 39.15 -18.46
C VAL A 526 -7.12 37.68 -18.12
N THR A 527 -5.94 37.32 -17.63
CA THR A 527 -5.64 35.98 -17.14
C THR A 527 -5.62 35.98 -15.61
N ASP A 528 -6.45 35.15 -14.99
CA ASP A 528 -6.44 34.97 -13.52
C ASP A 528 -5.35 33.97 -13.11
N THR A 529 -4.38 34.41 -12.31
CA THR A 529 -3.26 33.61 -11.81
C THR A 529 -3.48 33.06 -10.40
N THR A 530 -4.66 33.27 -9.81
CA THR A 530 -4.98 32.85 -8.44
C THR A 530 -4.79 31.35 -8.21
N PHE A 531 -5.01 30.53 -9.24
CA PHE A 531 -4.92 29.08 -9.20
C PHE A 531 -3.49 28.53 -9.40
N ARG A 532 -2.50 29.38 -9.74
CA ARG A 532 -1.11 28.97 -9.99
C ARG A 532 -0.12 29.94 -9.38
N ASP A 533 0.16 31.07 -10.03
CA ASP A 533 1.29 31.92 -9.64
C ASP A 533 1.10 32.67 -8.33
N ALA A 534 -0.15 33.03 -8.01
CA ALA A 534 -0.45 33.78 -6.81
C ALA A 534 -0.08 33.00 -5.54
N HIS A 535 -0.58 31.77 -5.42
CA HIS A 535 -0.26 30.92 -4.28
C HIS A 535 1.15 30.33 -4.36
N GLN A 536 1.74 30.20 -5.56
CA GLN A 536 3.17 29.91 -5.70
C GLN A 536 4.03 31.00 -5.05
N SER A 537 3.62 32.26 -5.20
CA SER A 537 4.37 33.43 -4.70
C SER A 537 4.10 33.76 -3.23
N LEU A 538 2.88 33.48 -2.73
CA LEU A 538 2.45 33.86 -1.38
C LEU A 538 2.47 32.69 -0.39
N LEU A 539 2.09 31.49 -0.85
CA LEU A 539 1.76 30.33 0.00
C LEU A 539 2.61 29.10 -0.32
N ALA A 540 3.81 29.30 -0.85
CA ALA A 540 4.72 28.23 -1.26
C ALA A 540 4.04 27.15 -2.13
N THR A 541 3.12 27.55 -2.99
CA THR A 541 2.37 26.68 -3.92
C THR A 541 1.44 25.65 -3.24
N ARG A 542 1.03 25.88 -1.98
CA ARG A 542 0.33 24.87 -1.18
C ARG A 542 -1.18 24.79 -1.39
N VAL A 543 -1.81 25.68 -2.16
CA VAL A 543 -3.27 25.62 -2.37
C VAL A 543 -3.64 24.29 -3.02
N ARG A 544 -4.61 23.61 -2.41
CA ARG A 544 -5.01 22.23 -2.72
C ARG A 544 -6.10 22.19 -3.78
N THR A 545 -6.21 21.03 -4.45
CA THR A 545 -7.23 20.78 -5.47
C THR A 545 -8.64 21.04 -4.94
N LYS A 546 -8.91 20.63 -3.69
CA LYS A 546 -10.21 20.81 -3.04
C LYS A 546 -10.69 22.27 -3.03
N ASP A 547 -9.82 23.21 -2.64
CA ASP A 547 -10.17 24.63 -2.55
C ASP A 547 -10.24 25.30 -3.93
N MET A 548 -9.45 24.83 -4.90
CA MET A 548 -9.56 25.29 -6.29
C MET A 548 -10.90 24.86 -6.91
N LEU A 549 -11.29 23.60 -6.73
CA LEU A 549 -12.52 23.05 -7.29
C LEU A 549 -13.79 23.63 -6.67
N ALA A 550 -13.75 24.02 -5.40
CA ALA A 550 -14.92 24.61 -4.74
C ALA A 550 -15.33 25.96 -5.35
N VAL A 551 -14.38 26.78 -5.81
CA VAL A 551 -14.65 28.10 -6.41
C VAL A 551 -14.69 28.09 -7.94
N ALA A 552 -14.09 27.10 -8.60
CA ALA A 552 -14.04 26.97 -10.05
C ALA A 552 -15.42 27.12 -10.75
N PRO A 553 -16.52 26.48 -10.30
CA PRO A 553 -17.84 26.67 -10.92
C PRO A 553 -18.38 28.10 -10.80
N ALA A 554 -18.01 28.82 -9.74
CA ALA A 554 -18.39 30.23 -9.60
C ALA A 554 -17.65 31.08 -10.64
N VAL A 555 -16.33 30.91 -10.75
CA VAL A 555 -15.49 31.60 -11.77
C VAL A 555 -16.04 31.35 -13.18
N ALA A 556 -16.30 30.08 -13.52
CA ALA A 556 -16.84 29.69 -14.82
C ALA A 556 -18.16 30.41 -15.16
N ARG A 557 -19.05 30.59 -14.17
CA ARG A 557 -20.36 31.20 -14.37
C ARG A 557 -20.35 32.73 -14.35
N THR A 558 -19.49 33.35 -13.54
CA THR A 558 -19.55 34.79 -13.28
C THR A 558 -18.47 35.59 -13.99
N LEU A 559 -17.42 34.95 -14.50
CA LEU A 559 -16.31 35.60 -15.20
C LEU A 559 -15.99 34.94 -16.56
N PRO A 560 -16.99 34.69 -17.43
CA PRO A 560 -16.75 34.04 -18.73
C PRO A 560 -15.86 34.88 -19.69
N GLU A 561 -15.68 36.18 -19.42
CA GLU A 561 -14.84 37.08 -20.21
C GLU A 561 -13.33 36.94 -19.94
N LEU A 562 -12.93 36.15 -18.94
CA LEU A 562 -11.51 35.85 -18.70
C LEU A 562 -10.87 35.25 -19.95
N LEU A 563 -9.67 35.75 -20.29
CA LEU A 563 -8.87 35.18 -21.37
C LEU A 563 -8.49 33.75 -21.02
N SER A 564 -7.96 33.55 -19.81
CA SER A 564 -7.62 32.23 -19.30
C SER A 564 -7.58 32.19 -17.78
N LEU A 565 -7.61 30.97 -17.25
CA LEU A 565 -7.28 30.66 -15.87
C LEU A 565 -5.90 29.99 -15.85
N GLU A 566 -4.90 30.67 -15.30
CA GLU A 566 -3.59 30.03 -15.11
C GLU A 566 -3.65 29.15 -13.86
N CYS A 567 -3.70 27.83 -14.08
CA CYS A 567 -4.00 26.86 -13.02
C CYS A 567 -2.99 25.71 -12.94
N TRP A 568 -1.95 25.71 -13.77
CA TRP A 568 -1.06 24.56 -13.91
C TRP A 568 0.36 24.92 -14.36
N GLY A 569 1.28 23.96 -14.26
CA GLY A 569 2.70 24.19 -14.56
C GLY A 569 3.42 25.00 -13.48
N GLY A 570 4.63 25.47 -13.78
CA GLY A 570 5.51 26.03 -12.75
C GLY A 570 5.79 25.01 -11.63
N ALA A 571 5.67 25.44 -10.37
CA ALA A 571 5.96 24.57 -9.23
C ALA A 571 4.78 23.65 -8.82
N THR A 572 3.57 23.84 -9.38
CA THR A 572 2.38 23.13 -8.88
C THR A 572 2.48 21.62 -9.08
N TYR A 573 3.20 21.16 -10.10
CA TYR A 573 3.32 19.74 -10.42
C TYR A 573 4.11 18.97 -9.35
N ASP A 574 5.34 19.39 -9.04
CA ASP A 574 6.18 18.80 -7.98
C ASP A 574 5.48 18.93 -6.62
N VAL A 575 4.96 20.13 -6.31
CA VAL A 575 4.38 20.41 -5.00
C VAL A 575 3.13 19.59 -4.74
N ALA A 576 2.29 19.36 -5.75
CA ALA A 576 1.12 18.50 -5.63
C ALA A 576 1.52 17.08 -5.19
N LEU A 577 2.49 16.48 -5.89
CA LEU A 577 2.97 15.13 -5.56
C LEU A 577 3.66 15.09 -4.19
N ARG A 578 4.63 15.98 -3.99
CA ARG A 578 5.57 15.92 -2.86
C ARG A 578 4.96 16.35 -1.53
N PHE A 579 4.19 17.43 -1.53
CA PHE A 579 3.77 18.09 -0.29
C PHE A 579 2.27 18.02 -0.02
N LEU A 580 1.46 17.85 -1.07
CA LEU A 580 0.01 17.75 -0.93
C LEU A 580 -0.49 16.30 -1.06
N ALA A 581 0.37 15.41 -1.55
CA ALA A 581 0.03 14.03 -1.88
C ALA A 581 -1.20 13.93 -2.80
N GLU A 582 -1.24 14.78 -3.82
CA GLU A 582 -2.28 14.86 -4.84
C GLU A 582 -1.66 14.65 -6.22
N ASP A 583 -2.35 13.97 -7.14
CA ASP A 583 -1.89 13.87 -8.52
C ASP A 583 -2.22 15.17 -9.27
N PRO A 584 -1.23 15.88 -9.83
CA PRO A 584 -1.49 17.09 -10.61
C PRO A 584 -2.39 16.82 -11.82
N TRP A 585 -2.34 15.62 -12.44
CA TRP A 585 -3.19 15.29 -13.58
C TRP A 585 -4.66 15.15 -13.18
N GLU A 586 -4.94 14.54 -12.03
CA GLU A 586 -6.30 14.47 -11.44
C GLU A 586 -6.83 15.89 -11.19
N ARG A 587 -5.98 16.79 -10.67
CA ARG A 587 -6.31 18.23 -10.50
C ARG A 587 -6.68 18.90 -11.83
N LEU A 588 -5.87 18.71 -12.88
CA LEU A 588 -6.12 19.33 -14.18
C LEU A 588 -7.44 18.85 -14.79
N ALA A 589 -7.67 17.54 -14.79
CA ALA A 589 -8.89 16.95 -15.35
C ALA A 589 -10.14 17.47 -14.63
N ALA A 590 -10.10 17.52 -13.28
CA ALA A 590 -11.22 18.03 -12.49
C ALA A 590 -11.47 19.53 -12.70
N LEU A 591 -10.40 20.34 -12.84
CA LEU A 591 -10.54 21.77 -13.15
C LEU A 591 -11.12 22.00 -14.54
N ARG A 592 -10.71 21.21 -15.53
CA ARG A 592 -11.25 21.28 -16.90
C ARG A 592 -12.75 21.01 -16.91
N GLU A 593 -13.19 20.02 -16.15
CA GLU A 593 -14.61 19.69 -15.99
C GLU A 593 -15.38 20.83 -15.28
N ALA A 594 -14.81 21.37 -14.18
CA ALA A 594 -15.44 22.42 -13.40
C ALA A 594 -15.50 23.79 -14.11
N VAL A 595 -14.56 24.05 -15.02
CA VAL A 595 -14.46 25.29 -15.79
C VAL A 595 -14.45 24.95 -17.28
N PRO A 596 -15.57 24.60 -17.93
CA PRO A 596 -15.59 24.11 -19.32
C PRO A 596 -15.50 25.22 -20.39
N ASN A 597 -15.63 26.49 -19.99
CA ASN A 597 -15.85 27.62 -20.89
C ASN A 597 -14.68 28.62 -20.99
N ILE A 598 -13.73 28.57 -20.05
CA ILE A 598 -12.56 29.45 -20.02
C ILE A 598 -11.32 28.63 -20.42
N CYS A 599 -10.41 29.22 -21.19
CA CYS A 599 -9.13 28.58 -21.51
C CYS A 599 -8.33 28.28 -20.25
N LEU A 600 -7.81 27.06 -20.10
CA LEU A 600 -6.86 26.75 -19.03
C LEU A 600 -5.44 27.02 -19.52
N GLN A 601 -4.67 27.76 -18.72
CA GLN A 601 -3.30 28.13 -19.04
C GLN A 601 -2.31 27.47 -18.09
N MET A 602 -1.16 27.09 -18.64
CA MET A 602 -0.02 26.63 -17.85
C MET A 602 1.27 27.38 -18.16
N LEU A 603 2.18 27.39 -17.19
CA LEU A 603 3.58 27.80 -17.39
C LEU A 603 4.45 26.57 -17.70
N LEU A 604 5.06 26.53 -18.87
CA LEU A 604 5.90 25.44 -19.37
C LEU A 604 7.34 25.92 -19.62
N ARG A 605 8.33 25.20 -19.09
CA ARG A 605 9.74 25.53 -19.29
C ARG A 605 10.33 24.73 -20.45
N GLY A 606 10.29 25.29 -21.66
CA GLY A 606 10.91 24.78 -22.88
C GLY A 606 11.12 23.25 -22.94
N ARG A 607 12.35 22.84 -23.24
CA ARG A 607 12.79 21.43 -23.30
C ARG A 607 12.64 20.63 -22.01
N ASN A 608 12.54 21.31 -20.87
CA ASN A 608 12.48 20.65 -19.56
C ASN A 608 11.04 20.42 -19.08
N THR A 609 10.04 20.87 -19.86
CA THR A 609 8.63 20.86 -19.51
C THR A 609 8.37 21.46 -18.11
N VAL A 610 8.11 20.63 -17.11
CA VAL A 610 7.92 21.01 -15.70
C VAL A 610 9.06 20.50 -14.81
N GLY A 611 9.92 19.59 -15.30
CA GLY A 611 11.00 18.96 -14.54
C GLY A 611 12.19 19.88 -14.25
N TYR A 612 13.35 19.32 -13.87
CA TYR A 612 14.58 20.09 -13.58
C TYR A 612 15.75 19.81 -14.53
N THR A 613 15.70 18.70 -15.26
CA THR A 613 16.76 18.26 -16.19
C THR A 613 16.22 18.12 -17.61
N PRO A 614 17.08 18.27 -18.64
CA PRO A 614 16.68 18.02 -20.01
C PRO A 614 16.39 16.53 -20.25
N TYR A 615 15.29 16.27 -20.97
CA TYR A 615 14.94 14.96 -21.50
C TYR A 615 15.02 14.96 -23.04
N PRO A 616 15.01 13.78 -23.67
CA PRO A 616 14.74 13.64 -25.10
C PRO A 616 13.40 14.31 -25.48
N THR A 617 13.29 14.80 -26.72
CA THR A 617 12.13 15.59 -27.17
C THR A 617 10.84 14.79 -27.12
N GLU A 618 10.92 13.47 -27.25
CA GLU A 618 9.78 12.55 -27.13
C GLU A 618 9.04 12.69 -25.79
N VAL A 619 9.76 13.04 -24.70
CA VAL A 619 9.15 13.31 -23.40
C VAL A 619 8.39 14.65 -23.41
N THR A 620 8.93 15.65 -24.10
CA THR A 620 8.27 16.96 -24.27
C THR A 620 7.02 16.81 -25.11
N ASP A 621 7.10 16.07 -26.22
CA ASP A 621 5.99 15.81 -27.12
C ASP A 621 4.86 15.07 -26.39
N ALA A 622 5.19 13.98 -25.67
CA ALA A 622 4.23 13.22 -24.89
C ALA A 622 3.59 14.07 -23.78
N PHE A 623 4.38 14.88 -23.06
CA PHE A 623 3.86 15.75 -22.01
C PHE A 623 2.87 16.78 -22.55
N VAL A 624 3.24 17.48 -23.62
CA VAL A 624 2.39 18.51 -24.24
C VAL A 624 1.12 17.90 -24.80
N GLN A 625 1.23 16.75 -25.47
CA GLN A 625 0.06 16.02 -25.98
C GLN A 625 -0.90 15.64 -24.84
N GLU A 626 -0.40 15.05 -23.76
CA GLU A 626 -1.23 14.68 -22.61
C GLU A 626 -1.88 15.89 -21.94
N ALA A 627 -1.14 16.98 -21.77
CA ALA A 627 -1.64 18.21 -21.17
C ALA A 627 -2.76 18.83 -22.01
N ALA A 628 -2.60 18.86 -23.33
CA ALA A 628 -3.62 19.36 -24.26
C ALA A 628 -4.86 18.45 -24.28
N GLU A 629 -4.68 17.12 -24.34
CA GLU A 629 -5.76 16.13 -24.29
C GLU A 629 -6.53 16.18 -22.96
N THR A 630 -5.84 16.44 -21.85
CA THR A 630 -6.46 16.55 -20.52
C THR A 630 -7.21 17.87 -20.34
N GLY A 631 -6.71 18.98 -20.91
CA GLY A 631 -7.48 20.22 -20.94
C GLY A 631 -6.72 21.56 -20.92
N ILE A 632 -5.39 21.57 -21.00
CA ILE A 632 -4.62 22.81 -21.18
C ILE A 632 -4.84 23.35 -22.60
N ASP A 633 -5.13 24.65 -22.67
CA ASP A 633 -5.41 25.37 -23.90
C ASP A 633 -4.31 26.35 -24.28
N ILE A 634 -3.66 26.95 -23.29
CA ILE A 634 -2.60 27.94 -23.48
C ILE A 634 -1.34 27.46 -22.75
N PHE A 635 -0.28 27.25 -23.52
CA PHE A 635 1.04 26.91 -23.01
C PHE A 635 1.90 28.17 -23.05
N ARG A 636 2.15 28.78 -21.88
CA ARG A 636 3.12 29.86 -21.74
C ARG A 636 4.52 29.25 -21.64
N ILE A 637 5.23 29.21 -22.76
CA ILE A 637 6.55 28.61 -22.92
C ILE A 637 7.61 29.66 -22.62
N PHE A 638 8.55 29.34 -21.73
CA PHE A 638 9.71 30.20 -21.46
C PHE A 638 11.00 29.39 -21.33
N ASP A 639 12.13 30.07 -21.44
CA ASP A 639 13.45 29.55 -21.07
C ASP A 639 14.10 30.45 -20.02
N ALA A 640 14.89 29.85 -19.12
CA ALA A 640 15.46 30.57 -17.99
C ALA A 640 16.57 31.56 -18.37
N LEU A 641 17.12 31.44 -19.58
CA LEU A 641 18.15 32.31 -20.15
C LEU A 641 17.68 32.99 -21.45
N ASN A 642 16.36 32.95 -21.77
CA ASN A 642 15.80 33.40 -23.05
C ASN A 642 16.42 32.72 -24.28
N ASP A 643 16.89 31.47 -24.16
CA ASP A 643 17.43 30.70 -25.28
C ASP A 643 16.28 30.06 -26.09
N VAL A 644 15.94 30.65 -27.24
CA VAL A 644 14.86 30.17 -28.13
C VAL A 644 15.12 28.75 -28.63
N SER A 645 16.38 28.31 -28.74
CA SER A 645 16.69 26.93 -29.13
C SER A 645 16.17 25.91 -28.11
N GLN A 646 16.10 26.29 -26.82
CA GLN A 646 15.54 25.46 -25.75
C GLN A 646 14.01 25.53 -25.70
N MET A 647 13.40 26.59 -26.22
CA MET A 647 11.94 26.73 -26.28
C MET A 647 11.34 26.02 -27.50
N ARG A 648 12.08 25.97 -28.62
CA ARG A 648 11.60 25.45 -29.91
C ARG A 648 10.93 24.07 -29.85
N PRO A 649 11.46 23.05 -29.16
CA PRO A 649 10.80 21.74 -29.09
C PRO A 649 9.40 21.82 -28.47
N ALA A 650 9.23 22.60 -27.40
CA ALA A 650 7.92 22.79 -26.78
C ALA A 650 6.97 23.60 -27.68
N ILE A 651 7.48 24.58 -28.43
CA ILE A 651 6.66 25.37 -29.38
C ILE A 651 6.14 24.45 -30.49
N GLU A 652 7.03 23.63 -31.07
CA GLU A 652 6.68 22.68 -32.11
C GLU A 652 5.68 21.63 -31.61
N ALA A 653 5.89 21.07 -30.41
CA ALA A 653 4.96 20.13 -29.78
C ALA A 653 3.56 20.75 -29.57
N VAL A 654 3.49 21.99 -29.07
CA VAL A 654 2.20 22.68 -28.86
C VAL A 654 1.51 22.95 -30.19
N ARG A 655 2.26 23.41 -31.21
CA ARG A 655 1.69 23.60 -32.56
C ARG A 655 1.19 22.28 -33.16
N ALA A 656 1.90 21.18 -32.92
CA ALA A 656 1.51 19.86 -33.42
C ALA A 656 0.17 19.36 -32.86
N THR A 657 -0.27 19.86 -31.69
CA THR A 657 -1.61 19.55 -31.16
C THR A 657 -2.75 20.07 -32.03
N GLY A 658 -2.51 21.12 -32.83
CA GLY A 658 -3.50 21.81 -33.66
C GLY A 658 -4.65 22.49 -32.90
N THR A 659 -4.69 22.40 -31.57
CA THR A 659 -5.82 22.80 -30.73
C THR A 659 -5.45 23.79 -29.64
N SER A 660 -4.15 23.95 -29.36
CA SER A 660 -3.64 24.76 -28.25
C SER A 660 -2.80 25.95 -28.72
N ILE A 661 -2.71 26.97 -27.88
CA ILE A 661 -1.95 28.20 -28.09
C ILE A 661 -0.53 28.04 -27.52
N ALA A 662 0.46 28.18 -28.39
CA ALA A 662 1.84 28.46 -27.99
C ALA A 662 2.02 29.96 -27.70
N GLU A 663 1.95 30.33 -26.44
CA GLU A 663 2.30 31.67 -25.95
C GLU A 663 3.76 31.64 -25.52
N VAL A 664 4.64 32.40 -26.16
CA VAL A 664 6.09 32.28 -25.93
C VAL A 664 6.61 33.53 -25.25
N ALA A 665 7.23 33.34 -24.10
CA ALA A 665 7.65 34.41 -23.21
C ALA A 665 9.09 34.82 -23.46
N LEU A 666 9.30 36.11 -23.68
CA LEU A 666 10.57 36.77 -23.38
C LEU A 666 10.57 37.17 -21.90
N CYS A 667 11.55 36.68 -21.14
CA CYS A 667 11.71 37.06 -19.73
C CYS A 667 12.40 38.42 -19.63
N TYR A 668 11.82 39.34 -18.88
CA TYR A 668 12.33 40.69 -18.69
C TYR A 668 13.26 40.77 -17.47
N THR A 669 14.42 41.41 -17.61
CA THR A 669 15.37 41.67 -16.53
C THR A 669 16.07 43.02 -16.77
N SER A 670 16.75 43.55 -15.76
CA SER A 670 17.40 44.87 -15.80
C SER A 670 16.44 46.03 -16.01
N ASP A 671 16.98 47.19 -16.41
CA ASP A 671 16.25 48.42 -16.66
C ASP A 671 16.46 48.91 -18.09
N LEU A 672 15.48 48.63 -18.95
CA LEU A 672 15.44 49.13 -20.34
C LEU A 672 15.42 50.67 -20.44
N SER A 673 15.08 51.35 -19.35
CA SER A 673 15.07 52.82 -19.28
C SER A 673 16.45 53.39 -18.93
N ASP A 674 17.37 52.59 -18.40
CA ASP A 674 18.71 53.05 -18.04
C ASP A 674 19.52 53.31 -19.34
N PRO A 675 19.97 54.56 -19.60
CA PRO A 675 20.83 54.85 -20.74
C PRO A 675 22.19 54.15 -20.68
N ASN A 676 22.58 53.56 -19.54
CA ASN A 676 23.80 52.78 -19.36
C ASN A 676 23.62 51.27 -19.59
N GLU A 677 22.39 50.77 -19.78
CA GLU A 677 22.17 49.37 -20.14
C GLU A 677 22.82 49.06 -21.51
N ARG A 678 23.53 47.94 -21.60
CA ARG A 678 24.31 47.52 -22.79
C ARG A 678 23.94 46.12 -23.27
N LEU A 679 23.43 45.27 -22.39
CA LEU A 679 23.06 43.89 -22.64
C LEU A 679 21.56 43.78 -22.96
N TYR A 680 20.70 44.14 -22.00
CA TYR A 680 19.24 43.99 -22.09
C TYR A 680 18.56 45.21 -22.72
N THR A 681 19.05 45.58 -23.90
CA THR A 681 18.58 46.74 -24.67
C THR A 681 17.28 46.47 -25.43
N LEU A 682 16.68 47.51 -26.02
CA LEU A 682 15.47 47.34 -26.84
C LEU A 682 15.76 46.42 -28.03
N ASP A 683 16.93 46.58 -28.66
CA ASP A 683 17.34 45.74 -29.79
C ASP A 683 17.54 44.27 -29.39
N TYR A 684 17.98 44.01 -28.16
CA TYR A 684 18.03 42.64 -27.62
C TYR A 684 16.62 42.03 -27.58
N TYR A 685 15.66 42.72 -26.96
CA TYR A 685 14.29 42.21 -26.86
C TYR A 685 13.59 42.08 -28.20
N LEU A 686 13.85 42.99 -29.16
CA LEU A 686 13.29 42.88 -30.52
C LEU A 686 13.87 41.70 -31.30
N ARG A 687 15.18 41.44 -31.23
CA ARG A 687 15.79 40.25 -31.84
C ARG A 687 15.28 38.96 -31.21
N LEU A 688 15.10 38.94 -29.90
CA LEU A 688 14.52 37.81 -29.20
C LEU A 688 13.07 37.57 -29.64
N ALA A 689 12.27 38.62 -29.75
CA ALA A 689 10.90 38.54 -30.25
C ALA A 689 10.84 38.03 -31.70
N GLU A 690 11.74 38.49 -32.58
CA GLU A 690 11.88 37.99 -33.96
C GLU A 690 12.13 36.47 -33.97
N GLN A 691 13.10 35.98 -33.19
CA GLN A 691 13.37 34.55 -33.07
C GLN A 691 12.18 33.75 -32.53
N ILE A 692 11.43 34.32 -31.58
CA ILE A 692 10.23 33.71 -31.01
C ILE A 692 9.10 33.62 -32.06
N VAL A 693 8.88 34.68 -32.83
CA VAL A 693 7.91 34.71 -33.94
C VAL A 693 8.29 33.68 -34.99
N ASP A 694 9.56 33.64 -35.40
CA ASP A 694 10.09 32.66 -36.36
C ASP A 694 10.00 31.22 -35.86
N ALA A 695 10.00 31.00 -34.54
CA ALA A 695 9.77 29.69 -33.95
C ALA A 695 8.29 29.24 -34.00
N GLY A 696 7.37 30.13 -34.38
CA GLY A 696 5.94 29.81 -34.52
C GLY A 696 5.11 30.12 -33.28
N ALA A 697 5.50 31.11 -32.47
CA ALA A 697 4.61 31.60 -31.42
C ALA A 697 3.26 32.07 -32.00
N HIS A 698 2.17 31.89 -31.26
CA HIS A 698 0.88 32.50 -31.56
C HIS A 698 0.70 33.82 -30.80
N VAL A 699 1.28 33.90 -29.59
CA VAL A 699 1.22 35.07 -28.69
C VAL A 699 2.63 35.35 -28.18
N LEU A 700 3.03 36.62 -28.16
CA LEU A 700 4.26 37.08 -27.50
C LEU A 700 3.94 37.44 -26.05
N ALA A 701 4.57 36.77 -25.09
CA ALA A 701 4.46 37.14 -23.68
C ALA A 701 5.69 37.92 -23.22
N VAL A 702 5.48 38.99 -22.45
CA VAL A 702 6.53 39.66 -21.67
C VAL A 702 6.41 39.14 -20.24
N LYS A 703 7.34 38.29 -19.81
CA LYS A 703 7.37 37.72 -18.47
C LYS A 703 8.32 38.51 -17.58
N ASP A 704 7.79 39.45 -16.82
CA ASP A 704 8.51 40.19 -15.78
C ASP A 704 8.37 39.48 -14.42
N MET A 705 9.15 38.41 -14.24
CA MET A 705 9.07 37.50 -13.07
C MET A 705 9.45 38.13 -11.72
N ALA A 706 10.11 39.29 -11.73
CA ALA A 706 10.55 39.98 -10.51
C ALA A 706 9.80 41.29 -10.25
N GLY A 707 9.06 41.82 -11.23
CA GLY A 707 8.40 43.12 -11.10
C GLY A 707 9.34 44.30 -11.38
N LEU A 708 10.20 44.16 -12.38
CA LEU A 708 11.22 45.13 -12.78
C LEU A 708 10.77 46.05 -13.89
N LEU A 709 9.78 45.64 -14.70
CA LEU A 709 9.32 46.40 -15.85
C LEU A 709 8.63 47.68 -15.37
N ARG A 710 9.31 48.81 -15.50
CA ARG A 710 8.77 50.12 -15.11
C ARG A 710 7.84 50.66 -16.19
N ALA A 711 6.87 51.49 -15.81
CA ALA A 711 5.89 52.05 -16.76
C ALA A 711 6.50 52.69 -18.03
N PRO A 712 7.58 53.52 -17.97
CA PRO A 712 8.23 54.03 -19.19
C PRO A 712 8.86 52.94 -20.07
N ALA A 713 9.48 51.93 -19.44
CA ALA A 713 10.04 50.78 -20.15
C ALA A 713 8.94 49.94 -20.81
N ALA A 714 7.81 49.74 -20.13
CA ALA A 714 6.66 49.02 -20.66
C ALA A 714 6.09 49.72 -21.90
N ALA A 715 5.86 51.03 -21.81
CA ALA A 715 5.38 51.81 -22.96
C ALA A 715 6.35 51.69 -24.16
N LYS A 716 7.66 51.81 -23.90
CA LYS A 716 8.71 51.70 -24.93
C LYS A 716 8.76 50.31 -25.57
N LEU A 717 8.80 49.26 -24.76
CA LEU A 717 8.92 47.87 -25.22
C LEU A 717 7.66 47.44 -25.97
N VAL A 718 6.48 47.64 -25.38
CA VAL A 718 5.20 47.24 -25.98
C VAL A 718 4.94 47.99 -27.28
N SER A 719 5.17 49.31 -27.32
CA SER A 719 5.00 50.07 -28.57
C SER A 719 5.90 49.54 -29.70
N ALA A 720 7.13 49.13 -29.36
CA ALA A 720 8.05 48.56 -30.33
C ALA A 720 7.57 47.17 -30.79
N LEU A 721 7.23 46.27 -29.86
CA LEU A 721 6.70 44.94 -30.20
C LEU A 721 5.43 45.04 -31.06
N ARG A 722 4.51 45.95 -30.73
CA ARG A 722 3.29 46.22 -31.48
C ARG A 722 3.54 46.73 -32.90
N ARG A 723 4.65 47.44 -33.12
CA ARG A 723 5.00 48.01 -34.42
C ARG A 723 5.71 46.99 -35.31
N GLU A 724 6.61 46.19 -34.73
CA GLU A 724 7.47 45.27 -35.51
C GLU A 724 6.80 43.89 -35.75
N PHE A 725 5.85 43.48 -34.91
CA PHE A 725 5.24 42.14 -34.97
C PHE A 725 3.70 42.17 -34.92
N ASP A 726 3.08 41.27 -35.69
CA ASP A 726 1.62 41.15 -35.80
C ASP A 726 0.99 40.35 -34.64
N LEU A 727 1.78 39.59 -33.89
CA LEU A 727 1.30 38.75 -32.79
C LEU A 727 0.77 39.60 -31.63
N PRO A 728 -0.30 39.14 -30.93
CA PRO A 728 -0.75 39.77 -29.70
C PRO A 728 0.34 39.74 -28.61
N VAL A 729 0.33 40.76 -27.75
CA VAL A 729 1.30 40.94 -26.67
C VAL A 729 0.62 40.76 -25.31
N HIS A 730 1.06 39.77 -24.54
CA HIS A 730 0.55 39.45 -23.19
C HIS A 730 1.57 39.87 -22.13
N ILE A 731 1.18 40.73 -21.17
CA ILE A 731 2.08 41.22 -20.12
C ILE A 731 1.83 40.51 -18.79
N HIS A 732 2.87 39.88 -18.28
CA HIS A 732 2.91 39.28 -16.96
C HIS A 732 3.92 40.02 -16.08
N THR A 733 3.52 40.48 -14.89
CA THR A 733 4.44 41.09 -13.91
C THR A 733 4.03 40.76 -12.47
N HIS A 734 4.95 40.95 -11.53
CA HIS A 734 4.73 40.79 -10.08
C HIS A 734 4.75 42.15 -9.40
N ASP A 735 3.84 42.40 -8.46
CA ASP A 735 3.69 43.68 -7.77
C ASP A 735 4.65 43.87 -6.59
N THR A 736 5.88 43.35 -6.70
CA THR A 736 6.86 43.25 -5.58
C THR A 736 7.17 44.62 -4.99
N ALA A 737 7.27 45.63 -5.85
CA ALA A 737 7.50 47.02 -5.48
C ALA A 737 6.20 47.81 -5.21
N GLY A 738 5.02 47.23 -5.43
CA GLY A 738 3.71 47.83 -5.17
C GLY A 738 3.26 48.89 -6.19
N GLY A 739 3.86 48.92 -7.37
CA GLY A 739 3.62 49.94 -8.41
C GLY A 739 3.22 49.39 -9.77
N GLN A 740 3.03 48.07 -9.93
CA GLN A 740 2.92 47.46 -11.26
C GLN A 740 1.57 47.65 -11.95
N LEU A 741 0.54 48.12 -11.25
CA LEU A 741 -0.69 48.60 -11.91
C LEU A 741 -0.39 49.75 -12.89
N ALA A 742 0.56 50.65 -12.55
CA ALA A 742 0.97 51.73 -13.44
C ALA A 742 1.67 51.19 -14.70
N THR A 743 2.43 50.10 -14.56
CA THR A 743 3.07 49.40 -15.69
C THR A 743 2.03 48.78 -16.61
N TYR A 744 0.98 48.14 -16.07
CA TYR A 744 -0.12 47.64 -16.88
C TYR A 744 -0.84 48.74 -17.65
N LEU A 745 -1.18 49.85 -17.00
CA LEU A 745 -1.82 50.98 -17.70
C LEU A 745 -0.94 51.52 -18.82
N ALA A 746 0.37 51.67 -18.60
CA ALA A 746 1.30 52.13 -19.64
C ALA A 746 1.42 51.12 -20.79
N ALA A 747 1.46 49.82 -20.50
CA ALA A 747 1.47 48.77 -21.52
C ALA A 747 0.16 48.71 -22.32
N ILE A 748 -1.00 48.81 -21.65
CA ILE A 748 -2.32 48.82 -22.27
C ILE A 748 -2.46 50.00 -23.23
N GLN A 749 -2.04 51.20 -22.80
CA GLN A 749 -2.00 52.41 -23.64
C GLN A 749 -1.05 52.27 -24.84
N ALA A 750 0.06 51.55 -24.67
CA ALA A 750 1.00 51.22 -25.73
C ALA A 750 0.53 50.10 -26.67
N GLY A 751 -0.62 49.48 -26.38
CA GLY A 751 -1.26 48.49 -27.24
C GLY A 751 -1.16 47.04 -26.78
N ALA A 752 -0.75 46.73 -25.55
CA ALA A 752 -0.78 45.36 -25.01
C ALA A 752 -2.19 44.75 -25.14
N ASP A 753 -2.26 43.46 -25.43
CA ASP A 753 -3.52 42.76 -25.74
C ASP A 753 -4.09 42.00 -24.55
N ALA A 754 -3.22 41.59 -23.62
CA ALA A 754 -3.62 40.91 -22.40
C ALA A 754 -2.70 41.22 -21.21
N VAL A 755 -3.24 41.06 -20.00
CA VAL A 755 -2.51 41.17 -18.73
C VAL A 755 -2.90 40.06 -17.75
N ASP A 756 -1.96 39.68 -16.89
CA ASP A 756 -2.22 38.77 -15.77
C ASP A 756 -2.70 39.53 -14.51
N GLY A 757 -3.50 38.88 -13.66
CA GLY A 757 -3.90 39.41 -12.36
C GLY A 757 -4.33 38.32 -11.38
N ALA A 758 -4.37 38.63 -10.08
CA ALA A 758 -4.87 37.73 -9.05
C ALA A 758 -6.03 38.35 -8.27
N VAL A 759 -6.93 37.54 -7.70
CA VAL A 759 -7.97 38.02 -6.79
C VAL A 759 -7.32 38.79 -5.64
N ALA A 760 -7.90 39.93 -5.21
CA ALA A 760 -7.21 40.88 -4.35
C ALA A 760 -6.65 40.29 -3.05
N SER A 761 -7.37 39.34 -2.42
CA SER A 761 -6.92 38.62 -1.23
C SER A 761 -5.69 37.71 -1.45
N MET A 762 -5.37 37.43 -2.71
CA MET A 762 -4.25 36.62 -3.21
C MET A 762 -3.31 37.43 -4.12
N ALA A 763 -3.42 38.76 -4.14
CA ALA A 763 -2.65 39.67 -4.98
C ALA A 763 -1.64 40.50 -4.17
N GLY A 764 -0.81 41.26 -4.88
CA GLY A 764 0.13 42.22 -4.31
C GLY A 764 1.41 41.59 -3.79
N THR A 765 2.36 42.46 -3.42
CA THR A 765 3.72 42.07 -3.02
C THR A 765 4.33 41.09 -4.03
N THR A 766 4.74 39.89 -3.64
CA THR A 766 5.35 38.94 -4.58
C THR A 766 4.36 38.32 -5.56
N SER A 767 3.05 38.57 -5.46
CA SER A 767 2.03 38.14 -6.41
C SER A 767 1.77 39.18 -7.50
N GLN A 768 0.86 38.88 -8.43
CA GLN A 768 0.38 39.80 -9.47
C GLN A 768 -0.40 40.99 -8.90
N PRO A 769 -0.56 42.08 -9.67
CA PRO A 769 -1.54 43.13 -9.37
C PRO A 769 -2.97 42.58 -9.24
N SER A 770 -3.79 43.27 -8.45
CA SER A 770 -5.17 42.84 -8.15
C SER A 770 -6.08 42.93 -9.38
N LEU A 771 -6.87 41.87 -9.62
CA LEU A 771 -7.92 41.84 -10.66
C LEU A 771 -8.92 42.98 -10.47
N SER A 772 -9.40 43.22 -9.24
CA SER A 772 -10.37 44.30 -8.98
C SER A 772 -9.76 45.68 -9.26
N ALA A 773 -8.45 45.85 -9.01
CA ALA A 773 -7.75 47.08 -9.37
C ALA A 773 -7.55 47.23 -10.89
N ILE A 774 -7.24 46.15 -11.62
CA ILE A 774 -7.10 46.16 -13.09
C ILE A 774 -8.43 46.53 -13.75
N VAL A 775 -9.54 45.90 -13.32
CA VAL A 775 -10.88 46.21 -13.84
C VAL A 775 -11.24 47.66 -13.56
N ALA A 776 -11.15 48.10 -12.29
CA ALA A 776 -11.49 49.48 -11.92
C ALA A 776 -10.63 50.54 -12.64
N ALA A 777 -9.37 50.23 -12.96
CA ALA A 777 -8.46 51.16 -13.63
C ALA A 777 -8.70 51.25 -15.15
N THR A 778 -9.40 50.29 -15.74
CA THR A 778 -9.68 50.21 -17.20
C THR A 778 -11.16 50.41 -17.53
N ASP A 779 -12.05 50.33 -16.55
CA ASP A 779 -13.47 50.66 -16.70
C ASP A 779 -13.66 52.07 -17.26
N HIS A 780 -14.58 52.18 -18.22
CA HIS A 780 -14.86 53.43 -18.95
C HIS A 780 -13.67 54.03 -19.72
N SER A 781 -12.58 53.27 -19.93
CA SER A 781 -11.50 53.62 -20.86
C SER A 781 -11.80 53.14 -22.29
N ASP A 782 -10.92 53.49 -23.24
CA ASP A 782 -11.02 53.01 -24.63
C ASP A 782 -10.78 51.51 -24.77
N ARG A 783 -10.20 50.85 -23.76
CA ARG A 783 -9.91 49.41 -23.74
C ARG A 783 -10.28 48.79 -22.39
N PRO A 784 -11.57 48.60 -22.11
CA PRO A 784 -12.02 47.94 -20.87
C PRO A 784 -11.68 46.44 -20.88
N THR A 785 -11.68 45.78 -19.73
CA THR A 785 -11.52 44.31 -19.65
C THR A 785 -12.79 43.56 -20.07
N GLY A 786 -13.96 44.15 -19.82
CA GLY A 786 -15.25 43.48 -19.98
C GLY A 786 -15.68 42.64 -18.77
N LEU A 787 -14.83 42.48 -17.76
CA LEU A 787 -15.16 41.80 -16.51
C LEU A 787 -16.04 42.67 -15.62
N ASP A 788 -17.00 42.06 -14.92
CA ASP A 788 -17.79 42.76 -13.90
C ASP A 788 -16.99 42.92 -12.60
N LEU A 789 -16.76 44.17 -12.19
CA LEU A 789 -15.98 44.50 -10.98
C LEU A 789 -16.56 43.84 -9.72
N ARG A 790 -17.90 43.74 -9.63
CA ARG A 790 -18.55 43.12 -8.49
C ARG A 790 -18.36 41.61 -8.48
N ALA A 791 -18.49 40.94 -9.62
CA ALA A 791 -18.24 39.50 -9.75
C ALA A 791 -16.81 39.14 -9.33
N VAL A 792 -15.81 39.95 -9.70
CA VAL A 792 -14.42 39.78 -9.24
C VAL A 792 -14.32 39.99 -7.73
N GLY A 793 -14.91 41.08 -7.21
CA GLY A 793 -14.88 41.38 -5.76
C GLY A 793 -15.60 40.34 -4.90
N ASP A 794 -16.66 39.71 -5.41
CA ASP A 794 -17.43 38.70 -4.70
C ASP A 794 -16.64 37.37 -4.51
N LEU A 795 -15.49 37.19 -5.18
CA LEU A 795 -14.55 36.07 -4.93
C LEU A 795 -13.60 36.31 -3.75
N GLU A 796 -13.35 37.56 -3.38
CA GLU A 796 -12.35 37.92 -2.35
C GLU A 796 -12.64 37.31 -0.97
N PRO A 797 -13.90 37.29 -0.45
CA PRO A 797 -14.18 36.69 0.86
C PRO A 797 -13.88 35.18 0.93
N TYR A 798 -14.06 34.47 -0.20
CA TYR A 798 -13.72 33.05 -0.29
C TYR A 798 -12.21 32.85 -0.18
N TRP A 799 -11.45 33.53 -1.06
CA TRP A 799 -10.00 33.39 -1.12
C TRP A 799 -9.29 33.92 0.14
N GLU A 800 -9.82 34.96 0.79
CA GLU A 800 -9.35 35.39 2.11
C GLU A 800 -9.52 34.27 3.16
N SER A 801 -10.68 33.61 3.17
CA SER A 801 -10.95 32.51 4.10
C SER A 801 -10.08 31.29 3.80
N VAL A 802 -9.84 30.97 2.52
CA VAL A 802 -8.91 29.91 2.10
C VAL A 802 -7.51 30.26 2.60
N ARG A 803 -6.98 31.44 2.28
CA ARG A 803 -5.63 31.88 2.66
C ARG A 803 -5.34 31.73 4.15
N ARG A 804 -6.32 32.01 5.02
CA ARG A 804 -6.19 31.82 6.49
C ARG A 804 -5.99 30.35 6.91
N VAL A 805 -6.53 29.39 6.16
CA VAL A 805 -6.26 27.95 6.39
C VAL A 805 -4.79 27.62 6.12
N TYR A 806 -4.17 28.33 5.19
CA TYR A 806 -2.78 28.17 4.74
C TYR A 806 -1.77 29.03 5.50
N ALA A 807 -2.14 29.63 6.64
CA ALA A 807 -1.27 30.52 7.41
C ALA A 807 0.15 29.99 7.70
N PRO A 808 0.38 28.69 7.98
CA PRO A 808 1.73 28.14 8.18
C PRO A 808 2.65 28.24 6.95
N PHE A 809 2.10 28.50 5.77
CA PHE A 809 2.81 28.55 4.50
C PHE A 809 2.94 29.98 3.95
N GLU A 810 2.50 31.00 4.69
CA GLU A 810 2.72 32.40 4.33
C GLU A 810 4.21 32.71 4.23
N ALA A 811 4.69 32.78 3.00
CA ALA A 811 6.10 33.01 2.66
C ALA A 811 6.32 34.30 1.86
N GLY A 812 5.23 34.99 1.48
CA GLY A 812 5.28 36.29 0.81
C GLY A 812 5.84 37.42 1.67
N LEU A 813 6.15 38.55 1.05
CA LEU A 813 6.58 39.75 1.77
C LEU A 813 5.40 40.36 2.54
N ALA A 814 5.66 40.85 3.77
CA ALA A 814 4.68 41.56 4.57
C ALA A 814 4.29 42.93 3.99
N SER A 815 5.14 43.51 3.13
CA SER A 815 4.91 44.79 2.47
C SER A 815 5.70 44.87 1.15
N PRO A 816 5.36 45.80 0.25
CA PRO A 816 6.16 46.07 -0.95
C PRO A 816 7.60 46.47 -0.61
N THR A 817 8.53 46.20 -1.53
CA THR A 817 9.95 46.59 -1.39
C THR A 817 10.55 47.09 -2.71
N GLY A 818 11.24 48.22 -2.65
CA GLY A 818 11.99 48.76 -3.80
C GLY A 818 13.37 48.11 -4.00
N ARG A 819 13.84 47.27 -3.06
CA ARG A 819 15.15 46.60 -3.15
C ARG A 819 15.20 45.60 -4.32
N VAL A 820 14.04 45.15 -4.80
CA VAL A 820 13.92 44.27 -5.96
C VAL A 820 14.54 44.84 -7.23
N TYR A 821 14.60 46.17 -7.37
CA TYR A 821 15.25 46.83 -8.49
C TYR A 821 16.79 46.75 -8.47
N ASP A 822 17.40 46.29 -7.37
CA ASP A 822 18.84 46.07 -7.25
C ASP A 822 19.19 44.57 -7.30
N HIS A 823 18.53 43.76 -6.47
CA HIS A 823 18.83 42.32 -6.40
C HIS A 823 18.10 41.46 -7.44
N GLU A 824 17.02 41.97 -8.04
CA GLU A 824 16.28 41.32 -9.12
C GLU A 824 15.83 39.87 -8.82
N ILE A 825 15.52 39.59 -7.56
CA ILE A 825 15.11 38.24 -7.13
C ILE A 825 13.62 38.09 -7.47
N PRO A 826 13.22 37.08 -8.26
CA PRO A 826 11.81 36.81 -8.55
C PRO A 826 11.00 36.51 -7.29
N GLY A 827 9.70 36.82 -7.31
CA GLY A 827 8.82 36.66 -6.15
C GLY A 827 8.93 35.28 -5.48
N GLY A 828 8.71 34.20 -6.24
CA GLY A 828 8.81 32.83 -5.72
C GLY A 828 10.20 32.45 -5.21
N GLN A 829 11.27 32.96 -5.82
CA GLN A 829 12.65 32.71 -5.34
C GLN A 829 12.92 33.47 -4.04
N LEU A 830 12.38 34.68 -3.88
CA LEU A 830 12.59 35.51 -2.69
C LEU A 830 12.03 34.83 -1.43
N SER A 831 10.81 34.30 -1.52
CA SER A 831 10.16 33.54 -0.46
C SER A 831 10.94 32.26 -0.09
N ASN A 832 11.40 31.51 -1.10
CA ASN A 832 12.20 30.31 -0.91
C ASN A 832 13.56 30.61 -0.26
N LEU A 833 14.26 31.64 -0.75
CA LEU A 833 15.58 32.04 -0.27
C LEU A 833 15.53 32.51 1.19
N ARG A 834 14.47 33.23 1.60
CA ARG A 834 14.24 33.60 3.01
C ARG A 834 14.09 32.37 3.89
N THR A 835 13.26 31.42 3.47
CA THR A 835 13.03 30.18 4.23
C THR A 835 14.32 29.38 4.38
N GLN A 836 15.12 29.26 3.30
CA GLN A 836 16.43 28.62 3.33
C GLN A 836 17.42 29.34 4.25
N ALA A 837 17.47 30.67 4.20
CA ALA A 837 18.34 31.48 5.07
C ALA A 837 18.01 31.25 6.54
N VAL A 838 16.72 31.24 6.92
CA VAL A 838 16.29 30.96 8.30
C VAL A 838 16.72 29.56 8.73
N ALA A 839 16.50 28.54 7.89
CA ALA A 839 16.88 27.16 8.20
C ALA A 839 18.39 26.98 8.40
N LEU A 840 19.21 27.79 7.72
CA LEU A 840 20.68 27.79 7.83
C LEU A 840 21.21 28.73 8.92
N GLY A 841 20.34 29.39 9.70
CA GLY A 841 20.76 30.34 10.74
C GLY A 841 21.26 31.68 10.21
N LEU A 842 20.97 32.01 8.95
CA LEU A 842 21.34 33.27 8.28
C LEU A 842 20.15 34.24 8.12
N GLY A 843 19.00 33.95 8.76
CA GLY A 843 17.78 34.74 8.62
C GLY A 843 17.95 36.23 8.97
N ASP A 844 18.70 36.54 10.03
CA ASP A 844 18.99 37.92 10.47
C ASP A 844 19.99 38.67 9.57
N ARG A 845 20.56 37.99 8.56
CA ARG A 845 21.51 38.55 7.59
C ARG A 845 20.95 38.53 6.17
N PHE A 846 19.63 38.58 6.02
CA PHE A 846 19.02 38.46 4.69
C PHE A 846 19.39 39.60 3.75
N GLU A 847 19.63 40.80 4.27
CA GLU A 847 20.11 41.94 3.47
C GLU A 847 21.51 41.69 2.88
N ASP A 848 22.37 40.97 3.60
CA ASP A 848 23.68 40.54 3.09
C ASP A 848 23.50 39.51 1.96
N ILE A 849 22.51 38.62 2.08
CA ILE A 849 22.16 37.64 1.04
C ILE A 849 21.63 38.34 -0.21
N GLU A 850 20.76 39.34 -0.07
CA GLU A 850 20.27 40.14 -1.21
C GLU A 850 21.42 40.87 -1.92
N ALA A 851 22.32 41.50 -1.18
CA ALA A 851 23.50 42.18 -1.74
C ALA A 851 24.46 41.19 -2.41
N MET A 852 24.69 40.03 -1.80
CA MET A 852 25.49 38.96 -2.38
C MET A 852 24.82 38.37 -3.62
N TYR A 853 23.50 38.28 -3.66
CA TYR A 853 22.75 37.80 -4.82
C TYR A 853 22.97 38.71 -6.03
N ALA A 854 22.88 40.02 -5.85
CA ALA A 854 23.20 41.00 -6.89
C ALA A 854 24.67 40.89 -7.36
N ALA A 855 25.59 40.62 -6.43
CA ALA A 855 27.00 40.43 -6.76
C ALA A 855 27.28 39.11 -7.50
N ALA A 856 26.68 38.02 -7.04
CA ALA A 856 26.76 36.69 -7.66
C ALA A 856 26.20 36.73 -9.09
N ASP A 857 25.10 37.44 -9.32
CA ASP A 857 24.55 37.61 -10.66
C ASP A 857 25.54 38.32 -11.59
N ARG A 858 26.18 39.42 -11.15
CA ARG A 858 27.22 40.10 -11.93
C ARG A 858 28.39 39.18 -12.25
N ILE A 859 28.88 38.41 -11.28
CA ILE A 859 29.98 37.44 -11.45
C ILE A 859 29.62 36.36 -12.49
N LEU A 860 28.36 35.91 -12.48
CA LEU A 860 27.87 34.88 -13.38
C LEU A 860 27.50 35.40 -14.78
N GLY A 861 27.66 36.70 -15.06
CA GLY A 861 27.44 37.30 -16.37
C GLY A 861 26.11 38.06 -16.53
N HIS A 862 25.51 38.51 -15.42
CA HIS A 862 24.27 39.29 -15.37
C HIS A 862 23.11 38.58 -16.07
N LEU A 863 22.56 37.56 -15.43
CA LEU A 863 21.65 36.59 -16.03
C LEU A 863 20.21 37.10 -16.07
N VAL A 864 19.43 36.50 -16.97
CA VAL A 864 17.98 36.40 -16.79
C VAL A 864 17.74 35.47 -15.61
N LYS A 865 17.07 35.95 -14.56
CA LYS A 865 16.91 35.22 -13.30
C LYS A 865 15.47 34.76 -13.12
N VAL A 866 15.19 33.54 -13.52
CA VAL A 866 13.89 32.85 -13.31
C VAL A 866 14.20 31.38 -13.03
N THR A 867 13.27 30.56 -12.55
CA THR A 867 13.62 29.16 -12.24
C THR A 867 14.08 28.40 -13.50
N PRO A 868 15.24 27.71 -13.50
CA PRO A 868 16.16 27.49 -12.37
C PRO A 868 17.36 28.45 -12.25
N SER A 869 17.63 29.37 -13.19
CA SER A 869 18.77 30.32 -13.11
C SER A 869 18.74 31.20 -11.85
N SER A 870 17.55 31.65 -11.43
CA SER A 870 17.39 32.39 -10.16
C SER A 870 17.81 31.59 -8.92
N LYS A 871 17.64 30.27 -8.94
CA LYS A 871 18.14 29.36 -7.89
C LYS A 871 19.65 29.25 -7.94
N VAL A 872 20.26 29.16 -9.13
CA VAL A 872 21.72 29.13 -9.29
C VAL A 872 22.38 30.31 -8.58
N VAL A 873 21.87 31.53 -8.83
CA VAL A 873 22.36 32.75 -8.17
C VAL A 873 22.08 32.71 -6.66
N GLY A 874 20.93 32.18 -6.24
CA GLY A 874 20.52 32.08 -4.84
C GLY A 874 21.38 31.12 -4.00
N ASP A 875 21.63 29.92 -4.53
CA ASP A 875 22.47 28.92 -3.90
C ASP A 875 23.90 29.46 -3.71
N LEU A 876 24.45 30.14 -4.72
CA LEU A 876 25.74 30.79 -4.63
C LEU A 876 25.76 31.89 -3.56
N ALA A 877 24.75 32.75 -3.55
CA ALA A 877 24.66 33.85 -2.59
C ALA A 877 24.58 33.36 -1.14
N LEU A 878 23.74 32.36 -0.87
CA LEU A 878 23.65 31.72 0.45
C LEU A 878 24.98 31.08 0.86
N HIS A 879 25.61 30.35 -0.05
CA HIS A 879 26.88 29.69 0.21
C HIS A 879 27.98 30.69 0.58
N LEU A 880 28.15 31.77 -0.20
CA LEU A 880 29.18 32.78 0.03
C LEU A 880 28.95 33.56 1.34
N VAL A 881 27.70 33.92 1.65
CA VAL A 881 27.38 34.59 2.92
C VAL A 881 27.65 33.67 4.11
N GLY A 882 27.26 32.39 4.02
CA GLY A 882 27.51 31.40 5.06
C GLY A 882 29.01 31.13 5.28
N ALA A 883 29.80 31.13 4.20
CA ALA A 883 31.25 30.95 4.25
C ALA A 883 32.02 32.23 4.63
N GLY A 884 31.36 33.39 4.71
CA GLY A 884 32.01 34.67 4.99
C GLY A 884 32.94 35.15 3.87
N VAL A 885 32.71 34.71 2.64
CA VAL A 885 33.56 35.01 1.47
C VAL A 885 33.08 36.29 0.79
N THR A 886 34.00 37.18 0.45
CA THR A 886 33.66 38.42 -0.26
C THR A 886 33.47 38.15 -1.76
N PRO A 887 32.57 38.88 -2.48
CA PRO A 887 32.34 38.64 -3.90
C PRO A 887 33.62 38.75 -4.74
N LYS A 888 34.48 39.73 -4.42
CA LYS A 888 35.73 39.97 -5.14
C LYS A 888 36.72 38.82 -4.99
N GLU A 889 36.86 38.28 -3.78
CA GLU A 889 37.75 37.15 -3.51
C GLU A 889 37.31 35.89 -4.26
N PHE A 890 35.99 35.65 -4.30
CA PHE A 890 35.41 34.55 -5.05
C PHE A 890 35.61 34.71 -6.57
N GLU A 891 35.38 35.91 -7.12
CA GLU A 891 35.55 36.19 -8.55
C GLU A 891 37.00 36.01 -9.04
N GLU A 892 37.98 36.43 -8.22
CA GLU A 892 39.41 36.34 -8.57
C GLU A 892 39.92 34.89 -8.58
N THR A 893 39.46 34.08 -7.61
CA THR A 893 39.95 32.70 -7.34
C THR A 893 38.84 31.68 -7.03
N PRO A 894 37.88 31.43 -7.95
CA PRO A 894 36.74 30.54 -7.69
C PRO A 894 37.15 29.06 -7.52
N ASP A 895 38.32 28.68 -8.03
CA ASP A 895 38.91 27.35 -7.88
C ASP A 895 39.26 26.99 -6.42
N ARG A 896 39.39 27.98 -5.54
CA ARG A 896 39.75 27.81 -4.12
C ARG A 896 38.55 27.57 -3.20
N PHE A 897 37.33 27.65 -3.72
CA PHE A 897 36.10 27.53 -2.95
C PHE A 897 35.27 26.33 -3.41
N ASP A 898 34.49 25.79 -2.48
CA ASP A 898 33.40 24.90 -2.85
C ASP A 898 32.35 25.73 -3.61
N ILE A 899 31.81 25.15 -4.67
CA ILE A 899 30.81 25.81 -5.53
C ILE A 899 29.59 24.91 -5.57
N PRO A 900 28.37 25.42 -5.30
CA PRO A 900 27.16 24.62 -5.38
C PRO A 900 26.99 23.93 -6.73
N ASP A 901 26.49 22.69 -6.72
CA ASP A 901 26.29 21.89 -7.94
C ASP A 901 25.42 22.58 -8.98
N SER A 902 24.43 23.37 -8.55
CA SER A 902 23.57 24.17 -9.44
C SER A 902 24.36 25.20 -10.25
N VAL A 903 25.36 25.83 -9.63
CA VAL A 903 26.27 26.79 -10.28
C VAL A 903 27.22 26.08 -11.22
N ILE A 904 27.77 24.93 -10.82
CA ILE A 904 28.64 24.13 -11.69
C ILE A 904 27.87 23.62 -12.91
N GLY A 905 26.65 23.12 -12.74
CA GLY A 905 25.78 22.70 -13.84
C GLY A 905 25.48 23.84 -14.82
N PHE A 906 25.15 25.03 -14.29
CA PHE A 906 25.00 26.24 -15.10
C PHE A 906 26.28 26.54 -15.90
N LEU A 907 27.45 26.61 -15.25
CA LEU A 907 28.72 26.93 -15.91
C LEU A 907 29.11 25.89 -16.97
N ARG A 908 28.63 24.65 -16.88
CA ARG A 908 28.80 23.62 -17.92
C ARG A 908 27.88 23.82 -19.13
N GLY A 909 26.89 24.70 -19.04
CA GLY A 909 25.91 24.95 -20.09
C GLY A 909 24.66 24.06 -20.01
N GLU A 910 24.41 23.41 -18.87
CA GLU A 910 23.25 22.52 -18.69
C GLU A 910 21.91 23.28 -18.78
N LEU A 911 21.92 24.61 -18.61
CA LEU A 911 20.74 25.49 -18.72
C LEU A 911 20.65 26.24 -20.08
N GLY A 912 21.52 25.94 -21.03
CA GLY A 912 21.66 26.71 -22.28
C GLY A 912 22.73 27.80 -22.19
N THR A 913 22.71 28.73 -23.15
CA THR A 913 23.71 29.80 -23.24
C THR A 913 23.14 31.13 -22.73
N PRO A 914 23.79 31.81 -21.77
CA PRO A 914 23.31 33.10 -21.28
C PRO A 914 23.41 34.20 -22.36
N PRO A 915 22.49 35.20 -22.37
CA PRO A 915 22.48 36.27 -23.37
C PRO A 915 23.77 37.07 -23.49
N GLY A 916 24.46 37.29 -22.37
CA GLY A 916 25.75 38.00 -22.31
C GLY A 916 26.97 37.15 -22.70
N GLY A 917 26.78 35.87 -23.03
CA GLY A 917 27.86 34.91 -23.17
C GLY A 917 28.45 34.48 -21.82
N TRP A 918 29.46 33.60 -21.87
CA TRP A 918 30.07 33.06 -20.65
C TRP A 918 31.07 34.04 -20.02
N PRO A 919 31.08 34.20 -18.69
CA PRO A 919 32.02 35.07 -18.00
C PRO A 919 33.42 34.45 -18.00
N GLU A 920 34.25 34.74 -19.01
CA GLU A 920 35.65 34.33 -19.04
C GLU A 920 36.56 35.46 -18.50
N PRO A 921 37.63 35.14 -17.73
CA PRO A 921 38.16 33.81 -17.43
C PRO A 921 37.53 33.12 -16.21
N PHE A 922 36.48 33.68 -15.59
CA PHE A 922 35.86 33.14 -14.37
C PHE A 922 35.37 31.70 -14.56
N ARG A 923 34.61 31.43 -15.63
CA ARG A 923 34.08 30.10 -15.96
C ARG A 923 35.19 29.06 -16.07
N SER A 924 36.23 29.34 -16.86
CA SER A 924 37.36 28.42 -17.02
C SER A 924 38.05 28.07 -15.69
N LYS A 925 38.23 29.07 -14.82
CA LYS A 925 38.79 28.85 -13.46
C LYS A 925 37.83 28.05 -12.57
N ALA A 926 36.55 28.40 -12.55
CA ALA A 926 35.53 27.75 -11.74
C ALA A 926 35.29 26.27 -12.13
N LEU A 927 35.60 25.87 -13.36
CA LEU A 927 35.48 24.47 -13.81
C LEU A 927 36.79 23.69 -13.70
N GLN A 928 37.92 24.34 -13.41
CA GLN A 928 39.22 23.69 -13.36
C GLN A 928 39.24 22.55 -12.32
N GLY A 929 39.61 21.34 -12.75
CA GLY A 929 39.72 20.15 -11.89
C GLY A 929 38.39 19.49 -11.52
N ARG A 930 37.25 19.98 -12.04
CA ARG A 930 35.91 19.40 -11.80
C ARG A 930 35.53 18.48 -12.97
N ALA A 931 34.67 17.49 -12.71
CA ALA A 931 34.24 16.50 -13.70
C ALA A 931 33.48 17.15 -14.89
N ASP A 932 33.31 16.43 -15.99
CA ASP A 932 32.49 16.88 -17.12
C ASP A 932 30.98 16.85 -16.82
N ALA A 933 30.18 17.45 -17.70
CA ALA A 933 28.72 17.40 -17.63
C ALA A 933 28.20 15.96 -17.76
N LYS A 934 27.14 15.63 -17.04
CA LYS A 934 26.48 14.33 -17.19
C LYS A 934 25.78 14.27 -18.56
N PRO A 935 25.85 13.14 -19.27
CA PRO A 935 25.11 12.98 -20.52
C PRO A 935 23.60 13.02 -20.27
N VAL A 936 22.85 13.49 -21.27
CA VAL A 936 21.38 13.42 -21.26
C VAL A 936 20.96 11.96 -21.19
N GLN A 937 20.02 11.66 -20.30
CA GLN A 937 19.52 10.30 -20.13
C GLN A 937 18.73 9.86 -21.37
N GLU A 938 19.10 8.71 -21.94
CA GLU A 938 18.34 8.09 -23.04
C GLU A 938 17.11 7.36 -22.51
N LEU A 939 16.04 7.32 -23.32
CA LEU A 939 14.85 6.52 -23.01
C LEU A 939 15.16 5.03 -23.21
N ASN A 940 14.82 4.21 -22.21
CA ASN A 940 14.84 2.76 -22.36
C ASN A 940 13.54 2.26 -23.06
N ALA A 941 13.42 0.95 -23.30
CA ALA A 941 12.25 0.38 -23.98
C ALA A 941 10.96 0.47 -23.14
N GLU A 942 11.07 0.30 -21.82
CA GLU A 942 9.95 0.38 -20.87
C GLU A 942 9.38 1.81 -20.80
N ASP A 943 10.23 2.82 -20.73
CA ASP A 943 9.82 4.23 -20.72
C ASP A 943 9.10 4.61 -22.02
N ARG A 944 9.58 4.13 -23.19
CA ARG A 944 8.90 4.37 -24.47
C ARG A 944 7.51 3.73 -24.51
N GLU A 945 7.40 2.46 -24.11
CA GLU A 945 6.10 1.77 -24.04
C GLU A 945 5.16 2.43 -23.02
N GLY A 946 5.70 2.89 -21.88
CA GLY A 946 4.97 3.60 -20.85
C GLY A 946 4.39 4.93 -21.34
N LEU A 947 5.16 5.71 -22.11
CA LEU A 947 4.67 6.97 -22.73
C LEU A 947 3.52 6.74 -23.73
N GLU A 948 3.38 5.54 -24.28
CA GLU A 948 2.26 5.16 -25.17
C GLU A 948 1.05 4.62 -24.40
N LYS A 949 1.26 3.76 -23.39
CA LYS A 949 0.19 2.99 -22.73
C LYS A 949 -0.27 3.56 -21.38
N ASP A 950 0.63 4.20 -20.64
CA ASP A 950 0.36 4.75 -19.29
C ASP A 950 1.13 6.07 -19.11
N ARG A 951 0.77 7.03 -19.96
CA ARG A 951 1.54 8.25 -20.18
C ARG A 951 1.68 9.11 -18.92
N ARG A 952 0.59 9.31 -18.16
CA ARG A 952 0.57 10.16 -16.96
C ARG A 952 1.49 9.63 -15.86
N SER A 953 1.36 8.34 -15.52
CA SER A 953 2.19 7.69 -14.51
C SER A 953 3.67 7.68 -14.91
N THR A 954 3.93 7.37 -16.19
CA THR A 954 5.27 7.39 -16.76
C THR A 954 5.89 8.79 -16.70
N LEU A 955 5.15 9.84 -17.06
CA LEU A 955 5.61 11.23 -16.96
C LEU A 955 5.87 11.66 -15.51
N ASN A 956 5.02 11.28 -14.55
CA ASN A 956 5.25 11.52 -13.12
C ASN A 956 6.60 10.92 -12.70
N ARG A 957 6.80 9.62 -12.93
CA ARG A 957 8.02 8.89 -12.57
C ARG A 957 9.26 9.47 -13.25
N MET A 958 9.16 9.84 -14.52
CA MET A 958 10.30 10.33 -15.28
C MET A 958 10.69 11.74 -14.87
N LEU A 959 9.74 12.69 -14.83
CA LEU A 959 10.02 14.09 -14.53
C LEU A 959 10.31 14.33 -13.04
N PHE A 960 9.70 13.53 -12.16
CA PHE A 960 9.80 13.66 -10.70
C PHE A 960 9.84 12.29 -9.99
N PRO A 961 10.94 11.52 -10.13
CA PRO A 961 11.02 10.15 -9.61
C PRO A 961 10.88 10.05 -8.08
N ALA A 962 11.52 10.97 -7.33
CA ALA A 962 11.43 10.98 -5.87
C ALA A 962 10.05 11.45 -5.37
N PRO A 963 9.50 12.60 -5.82
CA PRO A 963 8.14 13.01 -5.47
C PRO A 963 7.07 11.97 -5.83
N THR A 964 7.19 11.30 -6.97
CA THR A 964 6.25 10.25 -7.38
C THR A 964 6.29 9.07 -6.42
N ARG A 965 7.49 8.63 -6.01
CA ARG A 965 7.63 7.55 -5.03
C ARG A 965 7.07 7.93 -3.66
N GLU A 966 7.30 9.16 -3.22
CA GLU A 966 6.75 9.69 -1.97
C GLU A 966 5.22 9.72 -2.02
N PHE A 967 4.64 10.22 -3.12
CA PHE A 967 3.20 10.22 -3.37
C PHE A 967 2.60 8.80 -3.38
N GLU A 968 3.22 7.86 -4.09
CA GLU A 968 2.76 6.46 -4.15
C GLU A 968 2.82 5.80 -2.76
N THR A 969 3.88 6.04 -2.00
CA THR A 969 4.04 5.56 -0.61
C THR A 969 2.96 6.13 0.30
N HIS A 970 2.65 7.42 0.15
CA HIS A 970 1.57 8.08 0.87
C HIS A 970 0.20 7.50 0.49
N ARG A 971 -0.10 7.37 -0.80
CA ARG A 971 -1.38 6.80 -1.30
C ARG A 971 -1.53 5.34 -0.88
N GLN A 972 -0.44 4.58 -0.79
CA GLN A 972 -0.44 3.22 -0.26
C GLN A 972 -0.77 3.20 1.25
N SER A 973 -0.18 4.10 2.03
CA SER A 973 -0.32 4.13 3.50
C SER A 973 -1.67 4.70 3.95
N TYR A 974 -2.11 5.79 3.31
CA TYR A 974 -3.22 6.63 3.76
C TYR A 974 -4.40 6.70 2.79
N GLY A 975 -4.27 6.12 1.60
CA GLY A 975 -5.29 6.21 0.56
C GLY A 975 -5.26 7.59 -0.12
N ASP A 976 -6.35 7.92 -0.81
CA ASP A 976 -6.49 9.22 -1.45
C ASP A 976 -6.89 10.29 -0.44
N THR A 977 -5.91 11.10 0.02
CA THR A 977 -6.14 12.21 0.95
C THR A 977 -6.61 13.49 0.28
N SER A 978 -6.67 13.55 -1.07
CA SER A 978 -7.14 14.75 -1.81
C SER A 978 -8.60 15.10 -1.50
N VAL A 979 -9.40 14.08 -1.16
CA VAL A 979 -10.83 14.20 -0.82
C VAL A 979 -11.08 14.95 0.50
N LEU A 980 -10.09 15.04 1.39
CA LEU A 980 -10.20 15.72 2.67
C LEU A 980 -10.27 17.24 2.49
N ASP A 981 -11.03 17.92 3.34
CA ASP A 981 -11.00 19.38 3.42
C ASP A 981 -9.61 19.85 3.87
N SER A 982 -9.12 20.98 3.36
CA SER A 982 -7.75 21.45 3.64
C SER A 982 -7.48 21.67 5.12
N LYS A 983 -8.50 22.08 5.87
CA LYS A 983 -8.39 22.21 7.33
C LYS A 983 -8.16 20.85 8.00
N ASP A 984 -8.82 19.80 7.52
CA ASP A 984 -8.70 18.44 8.08
C ASP A 984 -7.38 17.81 7.66
N PHE A 985 -6.94 18.05 6.42
CA PHE A 985 -5.64 17.61 5.92
C PHE A 985 -4.49 18.19 6.74
N PHE A 986 -4.44 19.51 6.98
CA PHE A 986 -3.31 20.11 7.68
C PHE A 986 -3.35 20.01 9.21
N TYR A 987 -4.54 19.87 9.81
CA TYR A 987 -4.71 20.03 11.25
C TYR A 987 -5.49 18.90 11.96
N GLY A 988 -5.89 17.84 11.25
CA GLY A 988 -6.54 16.68 11.85
C GLY A 988 -7.93 16.97 12.41
N LEU A 989 -8.36 16.22 13.42
CA LEU A 989 -9.73 16.18 13.95
C LEU A 989 -9.88 16.93 15.28
N ARG A 990 -11.11 17.28 15.62
CA ARG A 990 -11.50 17.80 16.94
C ARG A 990 -12.32 16.77 17.71
N PRO A 991 -12.08 16.62 19.02
CA PRO A 991 -12.93 15.79 19.86
C PRO A 991 -14.39 16.26 19.82
N GLY A 992 -15.33 15.30 19.76
CA GLY A 992 -16.77 15.57 19.82
C GLY A 992 -17.39 16.21 18.56
N LYS A 993 -16.62 16.34 17.47
CA LYS A 993 -17.14 16.75 16.16
C LYS A 993 -17.13 15.57 15.19
N GLU A 994 -18.23 15.41 14.46
CA GLU A 994 -18.32 14.49 13.32
C GLU A 994 -17.93 15.21 12.02
N TYR A 995 -17.22 14.48 11.16
CA TYR A 995 -16.65 14.91 9.89
C TYR A 995 -17.17 13.99 8.80
N ALA A 996 -17.64 14.58 7.69
CA ALA A 996 -18.12 13.84 6.54
C ALA A 996 -17.07 13.91 5.42
N VAL A 997 -16.63 12.75 4.95
CA VAL A 997 -15.68 12.63 3.82
C VAL A 997 -16.34 11.85 2.70
N ASP A 998 -16.57 12.51 1.57
CA ASP A 998 -17.10 11.89 0.36
C ASP A 998 -15.95 11.31 -0.47
N LEU A 999 -15.93 9.99 -0.64
CA LEU A 999 -14.90 9.30 -1.44
C LEU A 999 -15.27 9.25 -2.92
N GLU A 1000 -16.53 8.91 -3.18
CA GLU A 1000 -17.13 8.72 -4.50
C GLU A 1000 -18.60 9.12 -4.41
N PRO A 1001 -19.28 9.39 -5.55
CA PRO A 1001 -20.73 9.63 -5.55
C PRO A 1001 -21.49 8.51 -4.80
N GLY A 1002 -22.14 8.87 -3.69
CA GLY A 1002 -22.90 7.94 -2.85
C GLY A 1002 -22.09 7.20 -1.78
N VAL A 1003 -20.78 7.43 -1.66
CA VAL A 1003 -19.90 6.80 -0.66
C VAL A 1003 -19.37 7.87 0.30
N ARG A 1004 -20.03 8.00 1.46
CA ARG A 1004 -19.65 8.94 2.53
C ARG A 1004 -19.13 8.20 3.76
N LEU A 1005 -18.00 8.67 4.29
CA LEU A 1005 -17.49 8.28 5.60
C LEU A 1005 -17.87 9.34 6.63
N LEU A 1006 -18.39 8.91 7.78
CA LEU A 1006 -18.62 9.73 8.95
C LEU A 1006 -17.56 9.39 9.99
N ILE A 1007 -16.69 10.35 10.29
CA ILE A 1007 -15.54 10.19 11.18
C ILE A 1007 -15.71 11.09 12.39
N ALA A 1008 -15.58 10.58 13.60
CA ALA A 1008 -15.49 11.41 14.80
C ALA A 1008 -14.33 10.99 15.69
N LEU A 1009 -13.71 11.95 16.36
CA LEU A 1009 -12.71 11.69 17.38
C LEU A 1009 -13.38 11.66 18.76
N GLU A 1010 -13.21 10.55 19.47
CA GLU A 1010 -13.76 10.35 20.81
C GLU A 1010 -12.73 10.71 21.89
N ALA A 1011 -11.52 10.17 21.78
CA ALA A 1011 -10.44 10.39 22.75
C ALA A 1011 -9.06 10.09 22.15
N ILE A 1012 -8.02 10.68 22.72
CA ILE A 1012 -6.62 10.33 22.47
C ILE A 1012 -6.02 9.86 23.79
N GLY A 1013 -5.50 8.64 23.82
CA GLY A 1013 -4.83 8.09 24.99
C GLY A 1013 -3.45 8.70 25.25
N GLU A 1014 -2.92 8.41 26.42
CA GLU A 1014 -1.51 8.68 26.72
C GLU A 1014 -0.59 7.83 25.85
N ALA A 1015 0.64 8.31 25.64
CA ALA A 1015 1.67 7.55 24.95
C ALA A 1015 2.14 6.40 25.84
N ASP A 1016 2.28 5.20 25.27
CA ASP A 1016 2.92 4.07 25.94
C ASP A 1016 4.45 4.20 25.96
N GLU A 1017 5.15 3.21 26.52
CA GLU A 1017 6.62 3.17 26.61
C GLU A 1017 7.31 3.15 25.23
N ARG A 1018 6.58 2.81 24.18
CA ARG A 1018 7.04 2.85 22.79
C ARG A 1018 6.63 4.15 22.09
N GLY A 1019 6.15 5.16 22.82
CA GLY A 1019 5.66 6.41 22.27
C GLY A 1019 4.39 6.27 21.42
N MET A 1020 3.64 5.17 21.54
CA MET A 1020 2.40 4.95 20.76
C MET A 1020 1.20 5.45 21.55
N ARG A 1021 0.34 6.25 20.92
CA ARG A 1021 -0.96 6.68 21.45
C ARG A 1021 -2.09 5.88 20.82
N THR A 1022 -3.05 5.46 21.64
CA THR A 1022 -4.31 4.92 21.15
C THR A 1022 -5.30 6.05 20.88
N VAL A 1023 -5.59 6.31 19.61
CA VAL A 1023 -6.62 7.26 19.16
C VAL A 1023 -7.96 6.52 19.03
N MET A 1024 -8.91 6.87 19.88
CA MET A 1024 -10.27 6.35 19.84
C MET A 1024 -11.12 7.23 18.94
N SER A 1025 -11.62 6.65 17.85
CA SER A 1025 -12.47 7.34 16.88
C SER A 1025 -13.70 6.51 16.56
N THR A 1026 -14.69 7.10 15.88
CA THR A 1026 -15.77 6.38 15.23
C THR A 1026 -15.67 6.53 13.73
N LEU A 1027 -15.99 5.46 13.00
CA LEU A 1027 -16.13 5.45 11.55
C LEU A 1027 -17.48 4.83 11.21
N ASN A 1028 -18.38 5.62 10.61
CA ASN A 1028 -19.78 5.26 10.32
C ASN A 1028 -20.51 4.71 11.56
N GLY A 1029 -20.37 5.44 12.68
CA GLY A 1029 -21.01 5.12 13.98
C GLY A 1029 -20.35 3.99 14.75
N GLN A 1030 -19.16 3.51 14.33
CA GLN A 1030 -18.52 2.34 14.93
C GLN A 1030 -17.17 2.70 15.49
N LEU A 1031 -16.92 2.34 16.76
CA LEU A 1031 -15.64 2.59 17.42
C LEU A 1031 -14.47 1.91 16.68
N ARG A 1032 -13.38 2.66 16.59
CA ARG A 1032 -12.13 2.35 15.89
C ARG A 1032 -10.96 2.86 16.73
N PRO A 1033 -10.28 1.98 17.48
CA PRO A 1033 -8.99 2.30 18.06
C PRO A 1033 -7.91 2.24 16.96
N ILE A 1034 -7.11 3.31 16.83
CA ILE A 1034 -5.93 3.36 15.97
C ILE A 1034 -4.70 3.66 16.81
N GLN A 1035 -3.60 2.96 16.56
CA GLN A 1035 -2.31 3.24 17.19
C GLN A 1035 -1.54 4.24 16.32
N ILE A 1036 -1.15 5.36 16.90
CA ILE A 1036 -0.38 6.41 16.23
C ILE A 1036 0.90 6.65 17.00
N ARG A 1037 2.03 6.76 16.30
CA ARG A 1037 3.29 7.12 16.94
C ARG A 1037 3.28 8.62 17.26
N ASP A 1038 3.50 8.96 18.53
CA ASP A 1038 3.79 10.31 18.96
C ASP A 1038 5.28 10.61 18.69
N ALA A 1039 5.53 11.48 17.71
CA ALA A 1039 6.89 11.85 17.31
C ALA A 1039 7.60 12.72 18.37
N ALA A 1040 6.88 13.33 19.30
CA ALA A 1040 7.48 14.12 20.38
C ALA A 1040 8.02 13.25 21.53
N VAL A 1041 7.64 11.98 21.59
CA VAL A 1041 8.09 11.03 22.63
C VAL A 1041 9.24 10.17 22.08
N SER A 1042 10.43 10.31 22.67
CA SER A 1042 11.56 9.40 22.39
C SER A 1042 11.24 8.01 22.93
N SER A 1043 11.40 6.97 22.12
CA SER A 1043 11.27 5.59 22.60
C SER A 1043 12.61 5.08 23.10
N ASP A 1044 12.71 4.79 24.39
CA ASP A 1044 13.90 4.19 25.02
C ASP A 1044 14.04 2.68 24.74
N ILE A 1045 13.11 2.08 23.98
CA ILE A 1045 13.13 0.67 23.60
C ILE A 1045 13.72 0.53 22.18
N PRO A 1046 14.93 -0.05 22.01
CA PRO A 1046 15.52 -0.30 20.70
C PRO A 1046 14.65 -1.27 19.89
N ALA A 1047 14.45 -0.99 18.60
CA ALA A 1047 13.96 -1.99 17.66
C ALA A 1047 14.90 -3.20 17.69
N THR A 1048 14.35 -4.42 17.69
CA THR A 1048 15.14 -5.66 17.73
C THR A 1048 16.07 -5.71 16.53
N GLU A 1049 17.36 -5.89 16.78
CA GLU A 1049 18.42 -5.85 15.77
C GLU A 1049 18.19 -6.94 14.71
N LYS A 1050 18.32 -6.61 13.42
CA LYS A 1050 18.19 -7.59 12.32
C LYS A 1050 19.55 -8.20 11.99
N ALA A 1051 19.58 -9.48 11.67
CA ALA A 1051 20.79 -10.17 11.23
C ALA A 1051 21.23 -9.68 9.84
N ASP A 1052 22.50 -9.32 9.69
CA ASP A 1052 23.11 -9.04 8.40
C ASP A 1052 23.30 -10.35 7.62
N ARG A 1053 22.59 -10.47 6.48
CA ARG A 1053 22.64 -11.67 5.63
C ARG A 1053 24.02 -11.90 4.99
N SER A 1054 24.87 -10.88 4.93
CA SER A 1054 26.24 -11.00 4.43
C SER A 1054 27.23 -11.50 5.48
N ASN A 1055 26.84 -11.52 6.77
CA ASN A 1055 27.69 -11.97 7.88
C ASN A 1055 27.34 -13.40 8.33
N THR A 1056 28.23 -14.35 8.06
CA THR A 1056 28.05 -15.78 8.44
C THR A 1056 28.15 -16.05 9.93
N GLY A 1057 28.58 -15.07 10.74
CA GLY A 1057 28.56 -15.14 12.20
C GLY A 1057 27.21 -14.79 12.84
N HIS A 1058 26.27 -14.21 12.08
CA HIS A 1058 24.97 -13.84 12.60
C HIS A 1058 23.99 -15.00 12.50
N VAL A 1059 23.47 -15.46 13.64
CA VAL A 1059 22.39 -16.44 13.70
C VAL A 1059 21.06 -15.70 13.76
N ALA A 1060 20.28 -15.82 12.70
CA ALA A 1060 18.99 -15.15 12.57
C ALA A 1060 17.83 -16.05 13.03
N ALA A 1061 16.75 -15.43 13.50
CA ALA A 1061 15.46 -16.10 13.66
C ALA A 1061 14.92 -16.48 12.28
N PRO A 1062 14.62 -17.77 12.03
CA PRO A 1062 14.15 -18.22 10.70
C PRO A 1062 12.73 -17.73 10.39
N PHE A 1063 11.91 -17.49 11.41
CA PHE A 1063 10.54 -17.01 11.33
C PHE A 1063 10.14 -16.38 12.68
N ALA A 1064 8.95 -15.77 12.75
CA ALA A 1064 8.43 -15.25 14.01
C ALA A 1064 8.02 -16.38 14.95
N GLY A 1065 8.32 -16.23 16.23
CA GLY A 1065 8.03 -17.23 17.26
C GLY A 1065 8.64 -16.80 18.59
N VAL A 1066 8.54 -17.67 19.60
CA VAL A 1066 9.29 -17.47 20.85
C VAL A 1066 10.55 -18.30 20.81
N VAL A 1067 11.69 -17.62 20.92
CA VAL A 1067 13.00 -18.25 20.91
C VAL A 1067 13.48 -18.41 22.34
N THR A 1068 13.93 -19.61 22.68
CA THR A 1068 14.68 -19.94 23.89
C THR A 1068 16.14 -20.19 23.52
N LEU A 1069 17.05 -19.36 24.00
CA LEU A 1069 18.48 -19.54 23.79
C LEU A 1069 19.00 -20.72 24.61
N ALA A 1070 19.75 -21.59 23.94
CA ALA A 1070 20.40 -22.77 24.54
C ALA A 1070 21.86 -22.51 24.93
N VAL A 1071 22.40 -21.33 24.58
CA VAL A 1071 23.82 -20.93 24.77
C VAL A 1071 23.94 -19.59 25.50
N SER A 1072 25.11 -19.34 26.08
CA SER A 1072 25.49 -18.11 26.77
C SER A 1072 26.63 -17.39 26.05
N GLU A 1073 26.82 -16.10 26.32
CA GLU A 1073 28.01 -15.37 25.83
C GLU A 1073 29.29 -16.04 26.34
N GLY A 1074 30.22 -16.28 25.42
CA GLY A 1074 31.48 -16.96 25.70
C GLY A 1074 31.46 -18.48 25.52
N ASP A 1075 30.30 -19.10 25.23
CA ASP A 1075 30.25 -20.53 24.92
C ASP A 1075 30.92 -20.85 23.58
N GLU A 1076 31.58 -22.01 23.48
CA GLU A 1076 32.10 -22.53 22.22
C GLU A 1076 31.06 -23.44 21.57
N VAL A 1077 30.73 -23.14 20.31
CA VAL A 1077 29.73 -23.87 19.54
C VAL A 1077 30.36 -24.44 18.28
N ALA A 1078 30.05 -25.70 17.97
CA ALA A 1078 30.44 -26.32 16.71
C ALA A 1078 29.44 -25.93 15.59
N ALA A 1079 29.88 -25.98 14.33
CA ALA A 1079 28.95 -25.86 13.20
C ALA A 1079 27.88 -26.96 13.28
N GLY A 1080 26.61 -26.58 13.19
CA GLY A 1080 25.46 -27.47 13.36
C GLY A 1080 24.99 -27.67 14.80
N ALA A 1081 25.68 -27.13 15.81
CA ALA A 1081 25.23 -27.19 17.20
C ALA A 1081 23.97 -26.34 17.41
N THR A 1082 23.01 -26.84 18.20
CA THR A 1082 21.80 -26.10 18.59
C THR A 1082 22.18 -24.92 19.48
N VAL A 1083 21.85 -23.71 19.04
CA VAL A 1083 22.09 -22.47 19.79
C VAL A 1083 20.81 -21.89 20.38
N ALA A 1084 19.65 -22.24 19.81
CA ALA A 1084 18.35 -21.87 20.36
C ALA A 1084 17.27 -22.87 19.90
N THR A 1085 16.12 -22.87 20.57
CA THR A 1085 14.88 -23.49 20.07
C THR A 1085 13.84 -22.42 19.84
N ILE A 1086 13.04 -22.56 18.77
CA ILE A 1086 11.94 -21.66 18.45
C ILE A 1086 10.61 -22.42 18.50
N GLU A 1087 9.67 -21.87 19.27
CA GLU A 1087 8.29 -22.34 19.34
C GLU A 1087 7.40 -21.43 18.48
N ALA A 1088 6.74 -22.01 17.46
CA ALA A 1088 5.78 -21.32 16.60
C ALA A 1088 4.80 -22.31 15.97
N MET A 1089 3.54 -21.90 15.75
CA MET A 1089 2.58 -22.66 14.93
C MET A 1089 2.39 -24.13 15.37
N LYS A 1090 2.31 -24.39 16.69
CA LYS A 1090 2.20 -25.74 17.28
C LYS A 1090 3.42 -26.65 17.05
N MET A 1091 4.57 -26.09 16.66
CA MET A 1091 5.81 -26.81 16.43
C MET A 1091 6.94 -26.22 17.26
N GLU A 1092 7.89 -27.08 17.63
CA GLU A 1092 9.19 -26.70 18.19
C GLU A 1092 10.27 -27.05 17.17
N ALA A 1093 11.20 -26.13 16.92
CA ALA A 1093 12.31 -26.34 15.99
C ALA A 1093 13.64 -25.85 16.58
N SER A 1094 14.71 -26.61 16.37
CA SER A 1094 16.06 -26.22 16.76
C SER A 1094 16.67 -25.24 15.76
N ILE A 1095 17.25 -24.16 16.26
CA ILE A 1095 18.08 -23.20 15.52
C ILE A 1095 19.55 -23.56 15.76
N THR A 1096 20.29 -23.77 14.69
CA THR A 1096 21.68 -24.25 14.73
C THR A 1096 22.68 -23.19 14.27
N ALA A 1097 23.91 -23.29 14.76
CA ALA A 1097 25.02 -22.42 14.34
C ALA A 1097 25.50 -22.78 12.92
N ALA A 1098 25.59 -21.81 12.02
CA ALA A 1098 26.09 -22.02 10.66
C ALA A 1098 27.62 -22.21 10.58
N LYS A 1099 28.35 -21.68 11.58
CA LYS A 1099 29.81 -21.83 11.70
C LYS A 1099 30.19 -22.23 13.12
N ALA A 1100 31.36 -22.86 13.26
CA ALA A 1100 31.99 -23.07 14.56
C ALA A 1100 32.63 -21.77 15.03
N GLY A 1101 32.59 -21.50 16.34
CA GLY A 1101 33.20 -20.31 16.90
C GLY A 1101 32.77 -20.07 18.35
N ARG A 1102 33.20 -18.94 18.89
CA ARG A 1102 32.81 -18.51 20.23
C ARG A 1102 31.62 -17.55 20.12
N VAL A 1103 30.58 -17.78 20.92
CA VAL A 1103 29.46 -16.85 21.03
C VAL A 1103 29.98 -15.52 21.57
N SER A 1104 29.98 -14.48 20.75
CA SER A 1104 30.48 -13.14 21.13
C SER A 1104 29.39 -12.31 21.80
N ARG A 1105 28.13 -12.49 21.40
CA ARG A 1105 27.00 -11.68 21.87
C ARG A 1105 25.66 -12.41 21.75
N LEU A 1106 24.77 -12.20 22.72
CA LEU A 1106 23.35 -12.54 22.62
C LEU A 1106 22.56 -11.26 22.28
N ALA A 1107 21.83 -11.28 21.17
CA ALA A 1107 21.06 -10.11 20.71
C ALA A 1107 19.62 -10.07 21.27
N ILE A 1108 19.20 -11.15 21.94
CA ILE A 1108 17.92 -11.27 22.61
C ILE A 1108 18.08 -11.79 24.04
N ASN A 1109 17.06 -11.61 24.87
CA ASN A 1109 16.97 -12.25 26.18
C ASN A 1109 16.86 -13.78 26.06
N LYS A 1110 17.15 -14.50 27.15
CA LYS A 1110 17.14 -15.97 27.19
C LYS A 1110 15.86 -16.61 26.63
N ILE A 1111 14.71 -15.97 26.84
CA ILE A 1111 13.44 -16.31 26.21
C ILE A 1111 12.84 -14.99 25.70
N GLN A 1112 12.58 -14.89 24.39
CA GLN A 1112 12.05 -13.66 23.79
C GLN A 1112 11.21 -13.95 22.54
N GLN A 1113 10.17 -13.13 22.33
CA GLN A 1113 9.43 -13.12 21.08
C GLN A 1113 10.23 -12.35 20.02
N VAL A 1114 10.41 -12.99 18.86
CA VAL A 1114 11.20 -12.45 17.74
C VAL A 1114 10.40 -12.49 16.46
N GLU A 1115 10.81 -11.68 15.49
CA GLU A 1115 10.38 -11.76 14.10
C GLU A 1115 11.42 -12.49 13.25
N GLY A 1116 10.99 -13.08 12.13
CA GLY A 1116 11.91 -13.60 11.13
C GLY A 1116 12.93 -12.54 10.69
N GLY A 1117 14.21 -12.91 10.72
CA GLY A 1117 15.34 -12.05 10.41
C GLY A 1117 15.94 -11.30 11.60
N ASP A 1118 15.34 -11.35 12.79
CA ASP A 1118 15.97 -10.81 14.01
C ASP A 1118 17.26 -11.56 14.31
N LEU A 1119 18.28 -10.82 14.78
CA LEU A 1119 19.52 -11.40 15.25
C LEU A 1119 19.27 -12.06 16.61
N LEU A 1120 19.71 -13.31 16.75
CA LEU A 1120 19.60 -14.07 18.00
C LEU A 1120 20.94 -14.12 18.71
N VAL A 1121 21.97 -14.54 17.98
CA VAL A 1121 23.31 -14.80 18.50
C VAL A 1121 24.34 -14.37 17.46
N GLU A 1122 25.42 -13.77 17.92
CA GLU A 1122 26.60 -13.48 17.12
C GLU A 1122 27.74 -14.45 17.50
N ILE A 1123 28.36 -15.06 16.49
CA ILE A 1123 29.46 -16.01 16.63
C ILE A 1123 30.70 -15.41 15.98
N ALA A 1124 31.79 -15.31 16.75
CA ALA A 1124 33.10 -14.83 16.28
C ALA A 1124 33.82 -15.88 15.44
#